data_AF-A0A6H2F1K4-F1
#
_entry.id   AF-A0A6H2F1K4-F1
#
_cell.length_a   1.000
_cell.length_b   1.000
_cell.length_c   1.000
_cell.angle_alpha   90.00
_cell.angle_beta   90.00
_cell.angle_gamma   90.00
#
_symmetry.space_group_name_H-M   'P 1'
#
loop_
_entity.id
_entity.type
_entity.pdbx_description
1 polymer ?
#
loop_
_entity_poly.entity_id
_entity_poly.type
_entity_poly.pdbx_seq_one_letter_code
_entity_poly.pdbx_strand_id
1 'polypeptide(L)'
;MKRMLINATQHEELRVAMVDGQKLYNLDIDNNNYKQRKSNIYKGKIIHIEQSLEAVFVDYGAKKHGFLPFKEITNKYITNNLNHIILNKNIKEYLYEGKELIVQINKEERGNKGATLTTFISLAGTYLVLMPNNPKIGGISKRIKGKKRNELKKILLSLKLPKNMGLIIRTAGLDKNNQELEYDLQLRLKHWKSINKIADSKSAPFLIHQESDIIMRSFRDYLCTEINEILIDNPEILKLAKKYINLLGRSDFNHKIKLYSSKIPLFSHYQIESQIETAFQRKVNLLSGGSIIIDTTEALTSVDVNSAKATKGTNIEETAFNINLEATDEIAKQLRLRDIGGLIVIDFIDMSSLIHQRAVEQRLRDKLIQDKAKIQMNHISKFGLLEMSRQRIKSSLRENNHFICPRCIGNGTIRDNKSLSLSILRLIEEESFKANTKEVYAIVPVKIALYLLNKKIKPINIIENKKNKVQIFIIPNNQISIPDYSILRICHGKDKKIINSSVTKIYNFNYKFDYYKYMYLFFKKNLIKKKELLIDNQNKILKKNKIFNFFLKINIIINNNFIQKIFNYKLNYIKLNFNKRIIDFYIQKYFNYFYKFLYFINNMSLNYKFNKINNFQIKKKLLIFFYLLKENHQK
;
A
#
# COMPACT_ATOMS: atom_id res chain seq x y z
N MET A 1 10.68 30.83 -6.20
CA MET A 1 11.64 30.02 -6.98
C MET A 1 11.25 28.58 -6.82
N LYS A 2 11.02 27.86 -7.93
CA LYS A 2 10.57 26.46 -7.89
C LYS A 2 11.75 25.50 -7.84
N ARG A 3 11.66 24.51 -6.96
CA ARG A 3 12.69 23.50 -6.72
C ARG A 3 12.11 22.10 -6.66
N MET A 4 12.92 21.14 -7.06
CA MET A 4 12.66 19.72 -6.84
C MET A 4 13.64 19.22 -5.77
N LEU A 5 13.11 18.67 -4.68
CA LEU A 5 13.88 18.16 -3.55
C LEU A 5 13.74 16.64 -3.51
N ILE A 6 14.84 15.91 -3.57
CA ILE A 6 14.87 14.44 -3.51
C ILE A 6 15.56 14.05 -2.21
N ASN A 7 14.80 13.42 -1.31
CA ASN A 7 15.29 12.87 -0.07
C ASN A 7 15.39 11.34 -0.20
N ALA A 8 16.62 10.85 -0.17
CA ALA A 8 16.97 9.44 -0.30
C ALA A 8 18.02 9.03 0.75
N THR A 9 17.96 9.67 1.94
CA THR A 9 18.82 9.31 3.07
C THR A 9 18.44 7.94 3.64
N GLN A 10 17.15 7.63 3.69
CA GLN A 10 16.62 6.36 4.19
C GLN A 10 16.43 5.39 3.00
N HIS A 11 16.79 4.13 3.17
CA HIS A 11 16.69 3.16 2.08
C HIS A 11 15.27 2.64 1.89
N GLU A 12 14.45 2.66 2.94
CA GLU A 12 13.08 2.14 2.95
C GLU A 12 12.10 3.02 2.16
N GLU A 13 12.38 4.31 2.07
CA GLU A 13 11.48 5.34 1.55
C GLU A 13 12.26 6.39 0.75
N LEU A 14 11.85 6.60 -0.50
CA LEU A 14 12.37 7.67 -1.35
C LEU A 14 11.28 8.72 -1.56
N ARG A 15 11.59 9.98 -1.22
CA ARG A 15 10.63 11.07 -1.26
C ARG A 15 11.06 12.14 -2.25
N VAL A 16 10.15 12.55 -3.12
CA VAL A 16 10.36 13.63 -4.08
C VAL A 16 9.31 14.73 -3.83
N ALA A 17 9.77 15.90 -3.42
CA ALA A 17 8.92 17.06 -3.15
C ALA A 17 9.13 18.15 -4.20
N MET A 18 8.04 18.77 -4.63
CA MET A 18 8.07 19.98 -5.47
C MET A 18 7.65 21.17 -4.62
N VAL A 19 8.52 22.19 -4.59
CA VAL A 19 8.40 23.33 -3.68
C VAL A 19 8.49 24.63 -4.47
N ASP A 20 7.65 25.60 -4.13
CA ASP A 20 7.81 26.99 -4.56
C ASP A 20 8.19 27.86 -3.35
N GLY A 21 9.45 28.29 -3.31
CA GLY A 21 10.03 28.90 -2.11
C GLY A 21 10.10 27.89 -0.97
N GLN A 22 9.17 27.98 -0.02
CA GLN A 22 8.98 27.05 1.10
C GLN A 22 7.60 26.37 1.06
N LYS A 23 6.77 26.64 0.05
CA LYS A 23 5.43 26.06 -0.06
C LYS A 23 5.48 24.74 -0.83
N LEU A 24 5.14 23.64 -0.16
CA LEU A 24 5.00 22.33 -0.78
C LEU A 24 3.73 22.31 -1.65
N TYR A 25 3.85 21.92 -2.93
CA TYR A 25 2.69 21.84 -3.82
C TYR A 25 2.46 20.46 -4.44
N ASN A 26 3.47 19.58 -4.41
CA ASN A 26 3.35 18.19 -4.84
C ASN A 26 4.36 17.31 -4.08
N LEU A 27 3.97 16.06 -3.81
CA LEU A 27 4.78 15.07 -3.11
C LEU A 27 4.57 13.71 -3.75
N ASP A 28 5.66 13.03 -4.05
CA ASP A 28 5.66 11.61 -4.43
C ASP A 28 6.51 10.85 -3.41
N ILE A 29 5.99 9.73 -2.91
CA ILE A 29 6.68 8.82 -1.98
C ILE A 29 6.69 7.44 -2.63
N ASP A 30 7.86 6.82 -2.69
CA ASP A 30 8.02 5.43 -3.10
C ASP A 30 8.59 4.60 -1.94
N ASN A 31 7.94 3.47 -1.65
CA ASN A 31 8.27 2.57 -0.56
C ASN A 31 8.75 1.25 -1.13
N ASN A 32 9.83 0.68 -0.59
CA ASN A 32 10.35 -0.61 -1.08
C ASN A 32 9.34 -1.77 -1.04
N ASN A 33 8.35 -1.69 -0.13
CA ASN A 33 7.32 -2.71 0.03
C ASN A 33 6.24 -2.66 -1.06
N TYR A 34 6.02 -1.49 -1.68
CA TYR A 34 4.97 -1.29 -2.67
C TYR A 34 5.54 -0.61 -3.92
N LYS A 35 5.93 -1.44 -4.90
CA LYS A 35 6.33 -0.93 -6.21
C LYS A 35 5.09 -0.69 -7.07
N GLN A 36 4.93 0.55 -7.51
CA GLN A 36 3.91 0.91 -8.50
C GLN A 36 4.10 0.07 -9.78
N ARG A 37 3.02 -0.55 -10.25
CA ARG A 37 2.98 -1.41 -11.45
C ARG A 37 2.24 -0.79 -12.61
N LYS A 38 1.58 0.35 -12.39
CA LYS A 38 0.92 1.10 -13.46
C LYS A 38 1.89 1.34 -14.62
N SER A 39 1.38 1.23 -15.85
CA SER A 39 2.13 1.37 -17.09
C SER A 39 3.12 0.25 -17.40
N ASN A 40 3.33 -0.73 -16.51
CA ASN A 40 4.09 -1.94 -16.85
C ASN A 40 3.44 -2.67 -18.03
N ILE A 41 4.28 -3.26 -18.87
CA ILE A 41 3.86 -4.02 -20.05
C ILE A 41 4.24 -5.48 -19.85
N TYR A 42 3.28 -6.36 -20.06
CA TYR A 42 3.42 -7.80 -19.93
C TYR A 42 3.02 -8.48 -21.22
N LYS A 43 3.58 -9.67 -21.43
CA LYS A 43 2.96 -10.66 -22.31
C LYS A 43 2.03 -11.49 -21.43
N GLY A 44 0.75 -11.47 -21.75
CA GLY A 44 -0.28 -12.20 -21.01
C GLY A 44 -1.03 -13.19 -21.88
N LYS A 45 -1.72 -14.13 -21.24
CA LYS A 45 -2.50 -15.19 -21.87
C LYS A 45 -3.97 -15.06 -21.45
N ILE A 46 -4.91 -15.09 -22.39
CA ILE A 46 -6.33 -15.08 -22.06
C ILE A 46 -6.66 -16.38 -21.32
N ILE A 47 -7.27 -16.27 -20.14
CA ILE A 47 -7.73 -17.43 -19.37
C ILE A 47 -9.21 -17.67 -19.59
N HIS A 48 -10.00 -16.59 -19.57
CA HIS A 48 -11.44 -16.68 -19.59
C HIS A 48 -12.04 -15.49 -20.33
N ILE A 49 -13.13 -15.71 -21.05
CA ILE A 49 -13.85 -14.69 -21.82
C ILE A 49 -15.24 -14.50 -21.20
N GLU A 50 -15.50 -13.31 -20.66
CA GLU A 50 -16.73 -12.98 -19.95
C GLU A 50 -17.60 -12.04 -20.78
N GLN A 51 -18.68 -12.56 -21.37
CA GLN A 51 -19.54 -11.79 -22.28
C GLN A 51 -20.40 -10.77 -21.55
N SER A 52 -20.91 -11.11 -20.37
CA SER A 52 -21.78 -10.22 -19.59
C SER A 52 -21.05 -8.94 -19.14
N LEU A 53 -19.73 -9.01 -18.99
CA LEU A 53 -18.89 -7.86 -18.65
C LEU A 53 -18.22 -7.20 -19.87
N GLU A 54 -18.47 -7.72 -21.08
CA GLU A 54 -17.78 -7.34 -22.32
C GLU A 54 -16.24 -7.30 -22.17
N ALA A 55 -15.66 -8.36 -21.60
CA ALA A 55 -14.24 -8.38 -21.25
C ALA A 55 -13.59 -9.77 -21.31
N VAL A 56 -12.26 -9.80 -21.31
CA VAL A 56 -11.45 -11.01 -21.12
C VAL A 56 -10.61 -10.89 -19.86
N PHE A 57 -10.40 -12.02 -19.18
CA PHE A 57 -9.46 -12.15 -18.08
C PHE A 57 -8.12 -12.66 -18.60
N VAL A 58 -7.04 -11.97 -18.22
CA VAL A 58 -5.69 -12.24 -18.72
C VAL A 58 -4.77 -12.63 -17.58
N ASP A 59 -4.08 -13.76 -17.73
CA ASP A 59 -2.92 -14.08 -16.90
C ASP A 59 -1.71 -13.30 -17.39
N TYR A 60 -1.17 -12.43 -16.56
CA TYR A 60 0.07 -11.70 -16.84
C TYR A 60 1.17 -12.02 -15.80
N GLY A 61 0.99 -13.10 -15.02
CA GLY A 61 1.94 -13.55 -14.01
C GLY A 61 1.72 -12.95 -12.61
N ALA A 62 0.60 -12.26 -12.38
CA ALA A 62 0.19 -11.81 -11.05
C ALA A 62 -0.72 -12.84 -10.36
N LYS A 63 -0.91 -12.69 -9.04
CA LYS A 63 -1.81 -13.56 -8.27
C LYS A 63 -3.28 -13.44 -8.68
N LYS A 64 -3.68 -12.27 -9.20
CA LYS A 64 -5.03 -11.99 -9.68
C LYS A 64 -4.97 -11.76 -11.18
N HIS A 65 -5.94 -12.29 -11.89
CA HIS A 65 -6.06 -12.07 -13.33
C HIS A 65 -6.44 -10.63 -13.62
N GLY A 66 -5.93 -10.10 -14.72
CA GLY A 66 -6.22 -8.75 -15.17
C GLY A 66 -7.54 -8.71 -15.93
N PHE A 67 -8.26 -7.62 -15.81
CA PHE A 67 -9.51 -7.35 -16.52
C PHE A 67 -9.23 -6.52 -17.77
N LEU A 68 -9.47 -7.08 -18.95
CA LEU A 68 -9.26 -6.42 -20.25
C LEU A 68 -10.60 -6.25 -20.98
N PRO A 69 -11.20 -5.05 -20.98
CA PRO A 69 -12.44 -4.78 -21.72
C PRO A 69 -12.25 -4.97 -23.23
N PHE A 70 -13.29 -5.40 -23.93
CA PHE A 70 -13.27 -5.56 -25.38
C PHE A 70 -12.92 -4.26 -26.13
N LYS A 71 -13.40 -3.11 -25.62
CA LYS A 71 -13.09 -1.77 -26.16
C LYS A 71 -11.61 -1.40 -26.09
N GLU A 72 -10.82 -2.11 -25.28
CA GLU A 72 -9.39 -1.89 -25.07
C GLU A 72 -8.51 -2.91 -25.82
N ILE A 73 -9.11 -3.69 -26.74
CA ILE A 73 -8.44 -4.69 -27.58
C ILE A 73 -8.18 -4.10 -28.97
N THR A 74 -6.92 -4.11 -29.40
CA THR A 74 -6.50 -3.60 -30.71
C THR A 74 -6.92 -4.56 -31.82
N ASN A 75 -7.26 -4.01 -32.98
CA ASN A 75 -7.63 -4.77 -34.17
C ASN A 75 -6.57 -5.80 -34.61
N LYS A 76 -5.28 -5.61 -34.25
CA LYS A 76 -4.22 -6.60 -34.51
C LYS A 76 -4.55 -7.99 -33.96
N TYR A 77 -5.27 -8.07 -32.84
CA TYR A 77 -5.64 -9.34 -32.20
C TYR A 77 -7.03 -9.83 -32.61
N ILE A 78 -7.75 -9.08 -33.44
CA ILE A 78 -9.09 -9.43 -33.93
C ILE A 78 -8.89 -9.85 -35.39
N THR A 79 -8.73 -11.15 -35.62
CA THR A 79 -8.37 -11.73 -36.94
C THR A 79 -9.51 -11.62 -37.96
N ASN A 80 -9.21 -11.04 -39.12
CA ASN A 80 -9.96 -11.01 -40.41
C ASN A 80 -11.34 -10.31 -40.51
N ASN A 81 -11.42 -9.49 -41.55
CA ASN A 81 -12.54 -8.75 -42.15
C ASN A 81 -13.11 -7.53 -41.39
N LEU A 82 -12.62 -6.38 -41.85
CA LEU A 82 -12.64 -5.06 -41.24
C LEU A 82 -13.91 -4.22 -41.47
N ASN A 83 -15.03 -4.76 -41.93
CA ASN A 83 -16.07 -3.88 -42.51
C ASN A 83 -17.38 -3.67 -41.73
N HIS A 84 -17.72 -4.38 -40.66
CA HIS A 84 -18.97 -4.07 -39.92
C HIS A 84 -18.94 -4.43 -38.42
N ILE A 85 -18.03 -3.87 -37.63
CA ILE A 85 -18.04 -4.06 -36.17
C ILE A 85 -18.28 -2.72 -35.48
N ILE A 86 -19.51 -2.22 -35.64
CA ILE A 86 -20.05 -1.22 -34.71
C ILE A 86 -21.19 -1.79 -33.87
N LEU A 87 -21.86 -2.90 -34.21
CA LEU A 87 -23.13 -3.18 -33.52
C LEU A 87 -23.37 -4.49 -32.79
N ASN A 88 -23.05 -5.71 -33.24
CA ASN A 88 -23.55 -6.86 -32.47
C ASN A 88 -22.78 -8.19 -32.62
N LYS A 89 -22.44 -8.74 -31.46
CA LYS A 89 -22.51 -10.17 -31.09
C LYS A 89 -21.58 -11.16 -31.82
N ASN A 90 -20.30 -11.19 -31.46
CA ASN A 90 -19.61 -12.39 -30.93
C ASN A 90 -18.09 -12.23 -30.97
N ILE A 91 -17.55 -11.48 -30.00
CA ILE A 91 -16.09 -11.33 -29.84
C ILE A 91 -15.39 -12.66 -29.55
N LYS A 92 -16.15 -13.70 -29.15
CA LYS A 92 -15.70 -15.11 -29.06
C LYS A 92 -15.16 -15.67 -30.38
N GLU A 93 -15.63 -15.21 -31.53
CA GLU A 93 -15.14 -15.70 -32.83
C GLU A 93 -13.69 -15.25 -33.11
N TYR A 94 -13.26 -14.15 -32.47
CA TYR A 94 -11.97 -13.52 -32.71
C TYR A 94 -10.97 -13.71 -31.58
N LEU A 95 -11.44 -14.04 -30.38
CA LEU A 95 -10.65 -14.29 -29.18
C LEU A 95 -10.97 -15.68 -28.64
N TYR A 96 -9.92 -16.47 -28.37
CA TYR A 96 -10.01 -17.78 -27.76
C TYR A 96 -9.15 -17.86 -26.51
N GLU A 97 -9.51 -18.74 -25.60
CA GLU A 97 -8.73 -19.00 -24.38
C GLU A 97 -7.34 -19.53 -24.74
N GLY A 98 -6.34 -18.95 -24.12
CA GLY A 98 -4.95 -19.26 -24.37
C GLY A 98 -4.26 -18.37 -25.41
N LYS A 99 -4.98 -17.47 -26.07
CA LYS A 99 -4.38 -16.47 -26.96
C LYS A 99 -3.44 -15.54 -26.18
N GLU A 100 -2.23 -15.31 -26.72
CA GLU A 100 -1.24 -14.42 -26.14
C GLU A 100 -1.44 -12.97 -26.60
N LEU A 101 -1.34 -12.02 -25.68
CA LEU A 101 -1.53 -10.59 -25.91
C LEU A 101 -0.42 -9.78 -25.21
N ILE A 102 0.04 -8.71 -25.85
CA ILE A 102 0.81 -7.67 -25.16
C ILE A 102 -0.17 -6.72 -24.48
N VAL A 103 -0.07 -6.64 -23.15
CA VAL A 103 -0.98 -5.86 -22.31
C VAL A 103 -0.22 -4.87 -21.45
N GLN A 104 -0.77 -3.66 -21.28
CA GLN A 104 -0.29 -2.65 -20.37
C GLN A 104 -1.27 -2.48 -19.20
N ILE A 105 -0.75 -2.30 -17.99
CA ILE A 105 -1.57 -1.97 -16.82
C ILE A 105 -2.03 -0.51 -16.93
N ASN A 106 -3.33 -0.30 -17.15
CA ASN A 106 -3.96 1.02 -17.17
C ASN A 106 -4.33 1.48 -15.75
N LYS A 107 -4.93 0.58 -14.96
CA LYS A 107 -5.27 0.80 -13.54
C LYS A 107 -4.76 -0.37 -12.71
N GLU A 108 -4.18 -0.08 -11.55
CA GLU A 108 -3.63 -1.08 -10.64
C GLU A 108 -4.71 -1.93 -9.96
N GLU A 109 -4.28 -3.06 -9.39
CA GLU A 109 -5.12 -3.93 -8.57
C GLU A 109 -5.69 -3.15 -7.38
N ARG A 110 -6.99 -3.29 -7.11
CA ARG A 110 -7.66 -2.57 -6.01
C ARG A 110 -8.54 -3.50 -5.22
N GLY A 111 -8.27 -3.61 -3.92
CA GLY A 111 -9.03 -4.47 -3.01
C GLY A 111 -9.11 -5.88 -3.58
N ASN A 112 -10.33 -6.33 -3.92
CA ASN A 112 -10.55 -7.65 -4.52
C ASN A 112 -10.42 -7.66 -6.06
N LYS A 113 -10.49 -6.52 -6.73
CA LYS A 113 -10.47 -6.43 -8.20
C LYS A 113 -9.04 -6.52 -8.76
N GLY A 114 -8.87 -7.28 -9.84
CA GLY A 114 -7.62 -7.34 -10.60
C GLY A 114 -7.29 -6.03 -11.31
N ALA A 115 -6.08 -5.92 -11.86
CA ALA A 115 -5.65 -4.75 -12.61
C ALA A 115 -6.50 -4.57 -13.89
N THR A 116 -6.82 -3.34 -14.26
CA THR A 116 -7.41 -3.07 -15.58
C THR A 116 -6.32 -2.97 -16.62
N LEU A 117 -6.43 -3.76 -17.68
CA LEU A 117 -5.46 -3.87 -18.75
C LEU A 117 -5.93 -3.18 -20.02
N THR A 118 -4.99 -2.86 -20.91
CA THR A 118 -5.25 -2.41 -22.29
C THR A 118 -4.20 -2.97 -23.24
N THR A 119 -4.57 -3.23 -24.49
CA THR A 119 -3.61 -3.56 -25.55
C THR A 119 -3.17 -2.32 -26.34
N PHE A 120 -3.83 -1.18 -26.11
CA PHE A 120 -3.41 0.12 -26.61
C PHE A 120 -2.25 0.64 -25.77
N ILE A 121 -1.06 0.10 -26.06
CA ILE A 121 0.17 0.48 -25.39
C ILE A 121 0.41 1.98 -25.56
N SER A 122 0.81 2.61 -24.46
CA SER A 122 1.20 4.02 -24.39
C SER A 122 2.61 4.12 -23.85
N LEU A 123 3.49 4.78 -24.60
CA LEU A 123 4.89 5.00 -24.20
C LEU A 123 5.10 6.50 -23.97
N ALA A 124 5.02 6.89 -22.70
CA ALA A 124 5.18 8.27 -22.29
C ALA A 124 6.66 8.68 -22.27
N GLY A 125 6.99 9.66 -23.10
CA GLY A 125 8.23 10.43 -23.04
C GLY A 125 8.05 11.73 -22.25
N THR A 126 9.07 12.58 -22.34
CA THR A 126 9.06 13.90 -21.69
C THR A 126 8.09 14.84 -22.41
N TYR A 127 8.16 14.89 -23.74
CA TYR A 127 7.37 15.81 -24.56
C TYR A 127 6.25 15.10 -25.31
N LEU A 128 6.46 13.85 -25.68
CA LEU A 128 5.53 13.09 -26.52
C LEU A 128 5.01 11.84 -25.80
N VAL A 129 3.82 11.39 -26.19
CA VAL A 129 3.32 10.04 -25.86
C VAL A 129 3.07 9.32 -27.18
N LEU A 130 3.82 8.24 -27.40
CA LEU A 130 3.65 7.38 -28.57
C LEU A 130 2.58 6.31 -28.27
N MET A 131 1.62 6.18 -29.18
CA MET A 131 0.56 5.17 -29.16
C MET A 131 0.76 4.22 -30.36
N PRO A 132 1.66 3.23 -30.29
CA PRO A 132 2.04 2.43 -31.46
C PRO A 132 0.90 1.59 -32.04
N ASN A 133 -0.12 1.26 -31.25
CA ASN A 133 -1.23 0.39 -31.66
C ASN A 133 -2.55 1.14 -31.89
N ASN A 134 -2.53 2.49 -31.92
CA ASN A 134 -3.75 3.28 -32.08
C ASN A 134 -3.55 4.50 -32.99
N PRO A 135 -3.86 4.38 -34.30
CA PRO A 135 -3.74 5.52 -35.23
C PRO A 135 -4.82 6.58 -35.03
N LYS A 136 -5.98 6.22 -34.47
CA LYS A 136 -7.10 7.16 -34.27
C LYS A 136 -6.80 8.19 -33.19
N ILE A 137 -5.91 7.86 -32.26
CA ILE A 137 -5.54 8.72 -31.14
C ILE A 137 -4.28 9.52 -31.51
N GLY A 138 -4.46 10.78 -31.86
CA GLY A 138 -3.37 11.73 -32.08
C GLY A 138 -3.79 13.16 -31.73
N GLY A 139 -2.84 14.00 -31.31
CA GLY A 139 -3.11 15.42 -31.10
C GLY A 139 -2.26 16.09 -30.02
N ILE A 140 -2.80 17.14 -29.44
CA ILE A 140 -2.11 18.00 -28.47
C ILE A 140 -2.89 18.01 -27.17
N SER A 141 -2.17 17.95 -26.05
CA SER A 141 -2.70 18.06 -24.69
C SER A 141 -3.81 19.11 -24.58
N LYS A 142 -4.92 18.75 -23.91
CA LYS A 142 -6.10 19.63 -23.74
C LYS A 142 -5.79 20.90 -22.95
N ARG A 143 -4.69 20.93 -22.20
CA ARG A 143 -4.26 22.09 -21.41
C ARG A 143 -3.71 23.21 -22.27
N ILE A 144 -3.23 22.90 -23.48
CA ILE A 144 -2.68 23.89 -24.40
C ILE A 144 -3.83 24.42 -25.27
N LYS A 145 -4.14 25.72 -25.10
CA LYS A 145 -5.18 26.46 -25.82
C LYS A 145 -4.56 27.63 -26.60
N GLY A 146 -5.35 28.26 -27.49
CA GLY A 146 -4.95 29.48 -28.20
C GLY A 146 -3.96 29.26 -29.34
N LYS A 147 -3.24 30.34 -29.72
CA LYS A 147 -2.34 30.39 -30.89
C LYS A 147 -1.24 29.32 -30.86
N LYS A 148 -0.60 29.11 -29.70
CA LYS A 148 0.43 28.06 -29.49
C LYS A 148 -0.04 26.65 -29.85
N ARG A 149 -1.34 26.35 -29.70
CA ARG A 149 -1.90 25.05 -30.09
C ARG A 149 -1.84 24.85 -31.60
N ASN A 150 -2.10 25.90 -32.38
CA ASN A 150 -2.09 25.81 -33.84
C ASN A 150 -0.67 25.64 -34.38
N GLU A 151 0.31 26.30 -33.77
CA GLU A 151 1.74 26.11 -34.07
C GLU A 151 2.17 24.67 -33.83
N LEU A 152 1.85 24.11 -32.66
CA LEU A 152 2.14 22.71 -32.35
C LEU A 152 1.42 21.73 -33.27
N LYS A 153 0.24 22.07 -33.83
CA LYS A 153 -0.41 21.23 -34.84
C LYS A 153 0.39 21.18 -36.13
N LYS A 154 0.95 22.31 -36.57
CA LYS A 154 1.83 22.36 -37.76
C LYS A 154 3.08 21.51 -37.53
N ILE A 155 3.70 21.63 -36.35
CA ILE A 155 4.87 20.83 -35.98
C ILE A 155 4.52 19.34 -35.94
N LEU A 156 3.38 18.96 -35.35
CA LEU A 156 2.91 17.58 -35.30
C LEU A 156 2.78 16.94 -36.70
N LEU A 157 2.27 17.69 -37.68
CA LEU A 157 2.16 17.25 -39.07
C LEU A 157 3.52 17.09 -39.75
N SER A 158 4.54 17.84 -39.32
CA SER A 158 5.90 17.72 -39.87
C SER A 158 6.68 16.51 -39.35
N LEU A 159 6.26 15.92 -38.22
CA LEU A 159 6.96 14.78 -37.63
C LEU A 159 6.68 13.50 -38.42
N LYS A 160 7.75 12.78 -38.78
CA LYS A 160 7.68 11.52 -39.53
C LYS A 160 7.23 10.37 -38.62
N LEU A 161 5.93 10.13 -38.56
CA LEU A 161 5.34 9.02 -37.80
C LEU A 161 5.10 7.78 -38.69
N PRO A 162 5.50 6.57 -38.29
CA PRO A 162 5.18 5.35 -39.02
C PRO A 162 3.66 5.12 -39.15
N LYS A 163 3.25 4.46 -40.23
CA LYS A 163 1.84 4.11 -40.48
C LYS A 163 1.26 3.33 -39.28
N ASN A 164 -0.01 3.58 -38.98
CA ASN A 164 -0.78 2.94 -37.90
C ASN A 164 -0.40 3.30 -36.45
N MET A 165 0.43 4.33 -36.24
CA MET A 165 0.75 4.84 -34.90
C MET A 165 0.07 6.18 -34.64
N GLY A 166 -0.17 6.46 -33.36
CA GLY A 166 -0.67 7.74 -32.87
C GLY A 166 0.38 8.47 -32.04
N LEU A 167 0.28 9.81 -31.99
CA LEU A 167 1.22 10.65 -31.23
C LEU A 167 0.48 11.77 -30.51
N ILE A 168 0.78 11.96 -29.23
CA ILE A 168 0.23 13.04 -28.40
C ILE A 168 1.34 13.96 -27.89
N ILE A 169 1.25 15.25 -28.17
CA ILE A 169 2.14 16.27 -27.59
C ILE A 169 1.67 16.62 -26.17
N ARG A 170 2.57 16.45 -25.18
CA ARG A 170 2.37 16.76 -23.75
C ARG A 170 2.53 18.25 -23.50
N THR A 171 2.11 18.71 -22.32
CA THR A 171 2.30 20.10 -21.87
C THR A 171 3.75 20.56 -21.84
N ALA A 172 4.67 19.66 -21.49
CA ALA A 172 6.10 19.97 -21.46
C ALA A 172 6.72 20.16 -22.86
N GLY A 173 6.01 19.75 -23.92
CA GLY A 173 6.42 20.01 -25.31
C GLY A 173 6.04 21.40 -25.81
N LEU A 174 5.44 22.24 -24.96
CA LEU A 174 5.22 23.66 -25.26
C LEU A 174 6.59 24.35 -25.41
N ASP A 175 6.74 25.19 -26.43
CA ASP A 175 7.96 25.98 -26.70
C ASP A 175 9.22 25.13 -27.00
N LYS A 176 9.03 23.90 -27.47
CA LYS A 176 10.13 22.99 -27.86
C LYS A 176 10.32 22.94 -29.36
N ASN A 177 11.59 22.80 -29.77
CA ASN A 177 11.97 22.82 -31.18
C ASN A 177 11.61 21.50 -31.86
N ASN A 178 11.40 21.54 -33.19
CA ASN A 178 11.03 20.35 -33.95
C ASN A 178 12.06 19.21 -33.79
N GLN A 179 13.35 19.54 -33.76
CA GLN A 179 14.45 18.59 -33.54
C GLN A 179 14.38 17.88 -32.18
N GLU A 180 14.03 18.59 -31.10
CA GLU A 180 13.90 17.98 -29.77
C GLU A 180 12.70 17.02 -29.73
N LEU A 181 11.59 17.38 -30.37
CA LEU A 181 10.41 16.51 -30.48
C LEU A 181 10.70 15.29 -31.34
N GLU A 182 11.41 15.44 -32.46
CA GLU A 182 11.81 14.34 -33.33
C GLU A 182 12.76 13.37 -32.60
N TYR A 183 13.71 13.90 -31.82
CA TYR A 183 14.58 13.07 -30.98
C TYR A 183 13.79 12.27 -29.92
N ASP A 184 12.84 12.90 -29.21
CA ASP A 184 11.98 12.21 -28.24
C ASP A 184 11.13 11.11 -28.93
N LEU A 185 10.63 11.38 -30.14
CA LEU A 185 9.90 10.41 -30.96
C LEU A 185 10.77 9.19 -31.33
N GLN A 186 11.99 9.42 -31.81
CA GLN A 186 12.92 8.35 -32.18
C GLN A 186 13.26 7.45 -30.99
N LEU A 187 13.47 8.02 -29.80
CA LEU A 187 13.68 7.25 -28.57
C LEU A 187 12.49 6.33 -28.26
N ARG A 188 11.25 6.83 -28.42
CA ARG A 188 10.04 6.01 -28.20
C ARG A 188 9.87 4.92 -29.26
N LEU A 189 10.18 5.21 -30.52
CA LEU A 189 10.16 4.20 -31.58
C LEU A 189 11.18 3.08 -31.34
N LYS A 190 12.40 3.43 -30.89
CA LYS A 190 13.43 2.45 -30.51
C LYS A 190 12.97 1.59 -29.33
N HIS A 191 12.35 2.21 -28.32
CA HIS A 191 11.78 1.49 -27.17
C HIS A 191 10.67 0.53 -27.60
N TRP A 192 9.76 0.95 -28.47
CA TRP A 192 8.71 0.08 -29.01
C TRP A 192 9.27 -1.13 -29.77
N LYS A 193 10.29 -0.92 -30.62
CA LYS A 193 10.99 -2.02 -31.29
C LYS A 193 11.60 -3.01 -30.29
N SER A 194 12.18 -2.52 -29.20
CA SER A 194 12.73 -3.38 -28.14
C SER A 194 11.63 -4.19 -27.43
N ILE A 195 10.48 -3.59 -27.16
CA ILE A 195 9.33 -4.26 -26.53
C ILE A 195 8.86 -5.43 -27.40
N ASN A 196 8.69 -5.21 -28.72
CA ASN A 196 8.26 -6.28 -29.63
C ASN A 196 9.30 -7.41 -29.70
N LYS A 197 10.59 -7.08 -29.84
CA LYS A 197 11.66 -8.10 -29.84
C LYS A 197 11.63 -8.99 -28.59
N ILE A 198 11.43 -8.38 -27.42
CA ILE A 198 11.34 -9.12 -26.15
C ILE A 198 10.05 -9.95 -26.11
N ALA A 199 8.93 -9.39 -26.56
CA ALA A 199 7.64 -10.09 -26.62
C ALA A 199 7.69 -11.34 -27.52
N ASP A 200 8.43 -11.28 -28.63
CA ASP A 200 8.58 -12.41 -29.56
C ASP A 200 9.55 -13.48 -29.03
N SER A 201 10.49 -13.11 -28.15
CA SER A 201 11.54 -14.01 -27.65
C SER A 201 11.07 -15.10 -26.67
N LYS A 202 9.94 -14.90 -25.98
CA LYS A 202 9.44 -15.79 -24.92
C LYS A 202 7.93 -15.94 -24.99
N SER A 203 7.40 -17.08 -24.56
CA SER A 203 5.97 -17.32 -24.39
C SER A 203 5.43 -16.65 -23.12
N ALA A 204 4.14 -16.31 -23.10
CA ALA A 204 3.46 -15.75 -21.93
C ALA A 204 3.35 -16.78 -20.77
N PRO A 205 3.18 -16.33 -19.51
CA PRO A 205 3.13 -14.95 -19.04
C PRO A 205 4.49 -14.44 -18.50
N PHE A 206 4.88 -13.21 -18.86
CA PHE A 206 6.07 -12.54 -18.28
C PHE A 206 6.05 -11.02 -18.42
N LEU A 207 6.86 -10.35 -17.61
CA LEU A 207 7.08 -8.89 -17.66
C LEU A 207 8.01 -8.51 -18.82
N ILE A 208 7.52 -7.69 -19.75
CA ILE A 208 8.32 -7.17 -20.88
C ILE A 208 9.01 -5.86 -20.49
N HIS A 209 8.25 -4.94 -19.90
CA HIS A 209 8.74 -3.62 -19.52
C HIS A 209 8.23 -3.24 -18.14
N GLN A 210 9.17 -2.95 -17.24
CA GLN A 210 8.87 -2.31 -15.97
C GLN A 210 8.89 -0.79 -16.14
N GLU A 211 7.82 -0.14 -15.73
CA GLU A 211 7.74 1.32 -15.64
C GLU A 211 8.85 1.84 -14.71
N SER A 212 9.29 3.06 -15.01
CA SER A 212 10.48 3.62 -14.39
C SER A 212 10.29 3.98 -12.92
N ASP A 213 11.42 4.05 -12.23
CA ASP A 213 11.54 4.48 -10.83
C ASP A 213 10.99 5.90 -10.60
N ILE A 214 10.63 6.21 -9.35
CA ILE A 214 10.05 7.49 -8.94
C ILE A 214 10.85 8.69 -9.45
N ILE A 215 12.18 8.67 -9.38
CA ILE A 215 13.03 9.77 -9.86
C ILE A 215 12.83 10.00 -11.36
N MET A 216 12.87 8.92 -12.15
CA MET A 216 12.71 9.02 -13.61
C MET A 216 11.30 9.52 -13.94
N ARG A 217 10.27 8.99 -13.27
CA ARG A 217 8.88 9.47 -13.44
C ARG A 217 8.76 10.94 -13.07
N SER A 218 9.38 11.36 -11.95
CA SER A 218 9.35 12.75 -11.49
C SER A 218 10.00 13.68 -12.50
N PHE A 219 11.15 13.29 -13.09
CA PHE A 219 11.78 14.05 -14.17
C PHE A 219 10.95 14.08 -15.44
N ARG A 220 10.41 12.95 -15.90
CA ARG A 220 9.56 12.90 -17.09
C ARG A 220 8.31 13.76 -16.95
N ASP A 221 7.70 13.73 -15.77
CA ASP A 221 6.34 14.24 -15.59
C ASP A 221 6.29 15.66 -14.99
N TYR A 222 7.28 16.10 -14.20
CA TYR A 222 7.27 17.40 -13.51
C TYR A 222 8.39 18.35 -13.91
N LEU A 223 9.40 17.90 -14.66
CA LEU A 223 10.53 18.75 -15.01
C LEU A 223 10.15 19.80 -16.06
N CYS A 224 10.01 21.04 -15.60
CA CYS A 224 9.70 22.21 -16.43
C CYS A 224 10.83 23.25 -16.35
N THR A 225 10.87 24.17 -17.31
CA THR A 225 11.84 25.28 -17.38
C THR A 225 11.82 26.16 -16.13
N GLU A 226 10.65 26.31 -15.50
CA GLU A 226 10.45 27.04 -14.24
C GLU A 226 11.21 26.45 -13.03
N ILE A 227 11.63 25.17 -13.09
CA ILE A 227 12.42 24.56 -12.02
C ILE A 227 13.86 25.06 -12.12
N ASN A 228 14.28 25.79 -11.09
CA ASN A 228 15.60 26.40 -11.03
C ASN A 228 16.67 25.40 -10.56
N GLU A 229 16.34 24.58 -9.56
CA GLU A 229 17.31 23.71 -8.88
C GLU A 229 16.67 22.35 -8.53
N ILE A 230 17.49 21.29 -8.66
CA ILE A 230 17.17 19.93 -8.21
C ILE A 230 18.18 19.57 -7.14
N LEU A 231 17.74 19.45 -5.89
CA LEU A 231 18.60 19.14 -4.75
C LEU A 231 18.41 17.69 -4.35
N ILE A 232 19.52 16.97 -4.25
CA ILE A 232 19.56 15.55 -3.90
C ILE A 232 20.51 15.39 -2.72
N ASP A 233 20.07 14.73 -1.65
CA ASP A 233 20.84 14.53 -0.43
C ASP A 233 21.82 13.33 -0.47
N ASN A 234 21.63 12.41 -1.43
CA ASN A 234 22.43 11.19 -1.56
C ASN A 234 23.30 11.22 -2.84
N PRO A 235 24.63 11.02 -2.74
CA PRO A 235 25.54 11.08 -3.89
C PRO A 235 25.35 9.95 -4.91
N GLU A 236 24.92 8.76 -4.48
CA GLU A 236 24.64 7.64 -5.39
C GLU A 236 23.43 7.95 -6.26
N ILE A 237 22.37 8.46 -5.63
CA ILE A 237 21.15 8.89 -6.30
C ILE A 237 21.42 10.07 -7.22
N LEU A 238 22.33 10.98 -6.87
CA LEU A 238 22.72 12.08 -7.76
C LEU A 238 23.38 11.58 -9.06
N LYS A 239 24.27 10.59 -8.98
CA LYS A 239 24.88 9.97 -10.17
C LYS A 239 23.82 9.33 -11.06
N LEU A 240 22.88 8.62 -10.44
CA LEU A 240 21.76 7.97 -11.12
C LEU A 240 20.81 9.00 -11.75
N ALA A 241 20.51 10.10 -11.05
CA ALA A 241 19.69 11.19 -11.57
C ALA A 241 20.29 11.83 -12.83
N LYS A 242 21.61 12.10 -12.84
CA LYS A 242 22.31 12.62 -14.04
C LYS A 242 22.22 11.64 -15.22
N LYS A 243 22.35 10.33 -14.98
CA LYS A 243 22.15 9.31 -16.02
C LYS A 243 20.72 9.35 -16.57
N TYR A 244 19.71 9.47 -15.71
CA TYR A 244 18.31 9.52 -16.13
C TYR A 244 17.99 10.76 -16.95
N ILE A 245 18.50 11.94 -16.57
CA ILE A 245 18.32 13.17 -17.34
C ILE A 245 18.91 13.03 -18.75
N ASN A 246 20.09 12.43 -18.88
CA ASN A 246 20.71 12.16 -20.19
C ASN A 246 19.87 11.18 -21.02
N LEU A 247 19.35 10.11 -20.41
CA LEU A 247 18.46 9.15 -21.08
C LEU A 247 17.14 9.79 -21.56
N LEU A 248 16.65 10.80 -20.84
CA LEU A 248 15.46 11.56 -21.21
C LEU A 248 15.73 12.65 -22.27
N GLY A 249 16.99 12.84 -22.70
CA GLY A 249 17.38 13.88 -23.65
C GLY A 249 17.27 15.30 -23.06
N ARG A 250 17.38 15.45 -21.74
CA ARG A 250 17.21 16.71 -21.00
C ARG A 250 18.52 17.23 -20.42
N SER A 251 19.62 17.10 -21.16
CA SER A 251 20.95 17.52 -20.72
C SER A 251 21.01 18.99 -20.27
N ASP A 252 20.06 19.82 -20.71
CA ASP A 252 19.83 21.19 -20.25
C ASP A 252 19.61 21.30 -18.73
N PHE A 253 19.20 20.24 -18.04
CA PHE A 253 19.01 20.25 -16.58
C PHE A 253 20.22 19.72 -15.78
N ASN A 254 21.28 19.24 -16.44
CA ASN A 254 22.43 18.65 -15.73
C ASN A 254 23.11 19.64 -14.78
N HIS A 255 23.19 20.92 -15.16
CA HIS A 255 23.78 21.97 -14.31
C HIS A 255 22.89 22.35 -13.12
N LYS A 256 21.58 22.03 -13.18
CA LYS A 256 20.62 22.32 -12.11
C LYS A 256 20.59 21.23 -11.02
N ILE A 257 21.13 20.05 -11.29
CA ILE A 257 21.26 18.97 -10.31
C ILE A 257 22.44 19.26 -9.39
N LYS A 258 22.17 19.53 -8.11
CA LYS A 258 23.17 19.80 -7.08
C LYS A 258 23.06 18.80 -5.94
N LEU A 259 24.21 18.45 -5.36
CA LEU A 259 24.28 17.67 -4.13
C LEU A 259 23.94 18.59 -2.96
N TYR A 260 23.10 18.11 -2.06
CA TYR A 260 22.84 18.74 -0.78
C TYR A 260 23.71 18.06 0.30
N SER A 261 24.58 18.84 0.94
CA SER A 261 25.58 18.32 1.88
C SER A 261 25.51 18.96 3.28
N SER A 262 24.45 19.72 3.57
CA SER A 262 24.30 20.35 4.89
C SER A 262 24.04 19.30 5.99
N LYS A 263 24.35 19.66 7.23
CA LYS A 263 24.03 18.84 8.42
C LYS A 263 22.53 18.76 8.71
N ILE A 264 21.79 19.82 8.37
CA ILE A 264 20.33 19.87 8.57
C ILE A 264 19.69 19.02 7.47
N PRO A 265 18.72 18.13 7.76
CA PRO A 265 18.05 17.35 6.72
C PRO A 265 17.39 18.23 5.65
N LEU A 266 17.41 17.77 4.39
CA LEU A 266 16.97 18.55 3.23
C LEU A 266 15.57 19.14 3.40
N PHE A 267 14.59 18.34 3.79
CA PHE A 267 13.20 18.77 3.92
C PHE A 267 12.97 19.70 5.12
N SER A 268 13.72 19.49 6.21
CA SER A 268 13.69 20.37 7.39
C SER A 268 14.30 21.74 7.08
N HIS A 269 15.39 21.77 6.32
CA HIS A 269 16.02 23.02 5.88
C HIS A 269 15.08 23.89 5.05
N TYR A 270 14.24 23.28 4.20
CA TYR A 270 13.21 23.98 3.43
C TYR A 270 11.87 24.12 4.15
N GLN A 271 11.77 23.69 5.42
CA GLN A 271 10.55 23.79 6.25
C GLN A 271 9.31 23.12 5.63
N ILE A 272 9.51 22.03 4.90
CA ILE A 272 8.40 21.30 4.26
C ILE A 272 7.99 20.03 5.01
N GLU A 273 8.78 19.55 5.98
CA GLU A 273 8.47 18.33 6.72
C GLU A 273 7.12 18.44 7.46
N SER A 274 6.85 19.57 8.13
CA SER A 274 5.57 19.83 8.79
C SER A 274 4.40 19.84 7.81
N GLN A 275 4.61 20.33 6.58
CA GLN A 275 3.60 20.32 5.53
C GLN A 275 3.36 18.92 4.98
N ILE A 276 4.39 18.08 4.89
CA ILE A 276 4.25 16.67 4.51
C ILE A 276 3.41 15.93 5.57
N GLU A 277 3.69 16.17 6.85
CA GLU A 277 2.93 15.57 7.96
C GLU A 277 1.43 15.92 7.91
N THR A 278 1.06 17.12 7.43
CA THR A 278 -0.36 17.46 7.25
C THR A 278 -1.10 16.51 6.31
N ALA A 279 -0.41 15.82 5.38
CA ALA A 279 -1.03 14.84 4.48
C ALA A 279 -1.49 13.56 5.22
N PHE A 280 -0.88 13.25 6.37
CA PHE A 280 -1.24 12.12 7.22
C PHE A 280 -2.30 12.47 8.27
N GLN A 281 -2.51 13.75 8.54
CA GLN A 281 -3.44 14.21 9.56
C GLN A 281 -4.90 14.16 9.07
N ARG A 282 -5.83 13.84 9.97
CA ARG A 282 -7.29 13.95 9.68
C ARG A 282 -7.74 15.41 9.58
N LYS A 283 -7.22 16.28 10.46
CA LYS A 283 -7.53 17.71 10.55
C LYS A 283 -6.33 18.52 10.07
N VAL A 284 -6.55 19.49 9.19
CA VAL A 284 -5.53 20.44 8.70
C VAL A 284 -5.96 21.85 9.05
N ASN A 285 -5.09 22.60 9.72
CA ASN A 285 -5.38 23.98 10.12
C ASN A 285 -5.14 24.94 8.95
N LEU A 286 -5.99 25.97 8.86
CA LEU A 286 -5.90 27.07 7.91
C LEU A 286 -5.17 28.26 8.53
N LEU A 287 -4.77 29.22 7.70
CA LEU A 287 -3.97 30.38 8.13
C LEU A 287 -4.78 31.32 9.03
N SER A 288 -6.05 31.54 8.69
CA SER A 288 -6.98 32.37 9.46
C SER A 288 -7.54 31.69 10.72
N GLY A 289 -7.00 30.53 11.11
CA GLY A 289 -7.40 29.81 12.32
C GLY A 289 -8.50 28.77 12.14
N GLY A 290 -9.16 28.74 10.98
CA GLY A 290 -10.09 27.66 10.59
C GLY A 290 -9.39 26.31 10.38
N SER A 291 -10.14 25.29 9.98
CA SER A 291 -9.57 23.97 9.69
C SER A 291 -10.45 23.15 8.75
N ILE A 292 -9.81 22.30 7.95
CA ILE A 292 -10.50 21.28 7.16
C ILE A 292 -10.34 19.90 7.81
N ILE A 293 -11.40 19.10 7.77
CA ILE A 293 -11.42 17.71 8.26
C ILE A 293 -11.66 16.81 7.05
N ILE A 294 -10.77 15.84 6.81
CA ILE A 294 -10.86 14.94 5.66
C ILE A 294 -11.12 13.52 6.15
N ASP A 295 -12.30 12.98 5.81
CA ASP A 295 -12.71 11.63 6.15
C ASP A 295 -12.96 10.80 4.87
N THR A 296 -12.31 9.65 4.78
CA THR A 296 -12.51 8.73 3.65
C THR A 296 -13.40 7.57 4.10
N THR A 297 -14.54 7.40 3.43
CA THR A 297 -15.44 6.26 3.59
C THR A 297 -15.18 5.21 2.52
N GLU A 298 -15.98 4.15 2.47
CA GLU A 298 -15.89 3.12 1.44
C GLU A 298 -16.20 3.68 0.03
N ALA A 299 -17.22 4.54 -0.07
CA ALA A 299 -17.73 5.02 -1.34
C ALA A 299 -17.12 6.37 -1.78
N LEU A 300 -16.92 7.29 -0.83
CA LEU A 300 -16.54 8.68 -1.12
C LEU A 300 -15.58 9.26 -0.06
N THR A 301 -15.01 10.41 -0.36
CA THR A 301 -14.25 11.21 0.62
C THR A 301 -15.05 12.46 0.97
N SER A 302 -15.36 12.66 2.25
CA SER A 302 -16.00 13.85 2.76
C SER A 302 -14.95 14.83 3.31
N VAL A 303 -15.14 16.11 3.02
CA VAL A 303 -14.33 17.20 3.55
C VAL A 303 -15.25 18.20 4.25
N ASP A 304 -14.98 18.49 5.51
CA ASP A 304 -15.75 19.44 6.33
C ASP A 304 -14.88 20.67 6.66
N VAL A 305 -15.45 21.88 6.54
CA VAL A 305 -14.76 23.16 6.76
C VAL A 305 -15.28 23.81 8.03
N ASN A 306 -14.39 24.00 8.99
CA ASN A 306 -14.69 24.64 10.28
C ASN A 306 -14.02 26.01 10.38
N SER A 307 -14.75 27.03 10.83
CA SER A 307 -14.22 28.39 11.05
C SER A 307 -13.35 28.52 12.31
N ALA A 308 -13.51 27.63 13.29
CA ALA A 308 -12.89 27.69 14.61
C ALA A 308 -13.01 29.10 15.26
N LYS A 309 -12.22 29.40 16.32
CA LYS A 309 -12.26 30.64 17.13
C LYS A 309 -11.86 31.93 16.37
N ALA A 310 -12.03 31.99 15.05
CA ALA A 310 -11.79 33.17 14.20
C ALA A 310 -12.94 34.20 14.25
N THR A 311 -13.91 34.03 15.15
CA THR A 311 -15.09 34.91 15.31
C THR A 311 -14.79 36.22 16.05
N LYS A 312 -13.57 36.76 15.97
CA LYS A 312 -13.23 38.08 16.55
C LYS A 312 -13.59 39.26 15.65
N GLY A 313 -14.03 39.02 14.41
CA GLY A 313 -14.49 40.05 13.47
C GLY A 313 -15.99 40.32 13.59
N THR A 314 -16.42 41.54 13.23
CA THR A 314 -17.82 41.99 13.26
C THR A 314 -18.70 41.36 12.16
N ASN A 315 -18.10 40.89 11.05
CA ASN A 315 -18.83 40.30 9.92
C ASN A 315 -18.62 38.78 9.82
N ILE A 316 -19.64 38.02 10.25
CA ILE A 316 -19.65 36.55 10.22
C ILE A 316 -19.62 36.04 8.77
N GLU A 317 -20.35 36.69 7.86
CA GLU A 317 -20.44 36.27 6.45
C GLU A 317 -19.10 36.42 5.71
N GLU A 318 -18.41 37.56 5.89
CA GLU A 318 -17.07 37.77 5.30
C GLU A 318 -16.05 36.79 5.87
N THR A 319 -16.15 36.49 7.16
CA THR A 319 -15.29 35.50 7.83
C THR A 319 -15.49 34.11 7.25
N ALA A 320 -16.75 33.68 7.05
CA ALA A 320 -17.09 32.42 6.41
C ALA A 320 -16.58 32.36 4.96
N PHE A 321 -16.78 33.42 4.18
CA PHE A 321 -16.31 33.52 2.81
C PHE A 321 -14.78 33.39 2.70
N ASN A 322 -14.04 34.14 3.52
CA ASN A 322 -12.58 34.10 3.53
C ASN A 322 -12.04 32.73 3.94
N ILE A 323 -12.63 32.09 4.95
CA ILE A 323 -12.24 30.73 5.37
C ILE A 323 -12.54 29.72 4.26
N ASN A 324 -13.66 29.82 3.56
CA ASN A 324 -13.97 28.93 2.43
C ASN A 324 -12.98 29.10 1.26
N LEU A 325 -12.50 30.32 0.99
CA LEU A 325 -11.45 30.56 0.01
C LEU A 325 -10.10 29.95 0.42
N GLU A 326 -9.72 30.05 1.69
CA GLU A 326 -8.53 29.39 2.22
C GLU A 326 -8.65 27.86 2.20
N ALA A 327 -9.80 27.34 2.63
CA ALA A 327 -10.12 25.92 2.61
C ALA A 327 -10.01 25.37 1.19
N THR A 328 -10.51 26.11 0.19
CA THR A 328 -10.43 25.76 -1.22
C THR A 328 -8.98 25.55 -1.70
N ASP A 329 -8.09 26.47 -1.32
CA ASP A 329 -6.67 26.39 -1.67
C ASP A 329 -6.01 25.16 -1.03
N GLU A 330 -6.30 24.91 0.25
CA GLU A 330 -5.73 23.78 1.00
C GLU A 330 -6.33 22.44 0.56
N ILE A 331 -7.63 22.35 0.25
CA ILE A 331 -8.27 21.14 -0.29
C ILE A 331 -7.62 20.76 -1.60
N ALA A 332 -7.45 21.69 -2.55
CA ALA A 332 -6.81 21.41 -3.82
C ALA A 332 -5.37 20.90 -3.65
N LYS A 333 -4.63 21.42 -2.65
CA LYS A 333 -3.30 20.93 -2.29
C LYS A 333 -3.35 19.53 -1.67
N GLN A 334 -4.20 19.29 -0.68
CA GLN A 334 -4.32 18.01 0.02
C GLN A 334 -4.79 16.88 -0.91
N LEU A 335 -5.68 17.16 -1.86
CA LEU A 335 -6.08 16.19 -2.89
C LEU A 335 -4.89 15.68 -3.72
N ARG A 336 -3.91 16.55 -3.99
CA ARG A 336 -2.65 16.17 -4.67
C ARG A 336 -1.70 15.44 -3.74
N LEU A 337 -1.42 15.99 -2.55
CA LEU A 337 -0.44 15.41 -1.62
C LEU A 337 -0.84 14.01 -1.14
N ARG A 338 -2.14 13.76 -0.98
CA ARG A 338 -2.68 12.47 -0.53
C ARG A 338 -3.07 11.53 -1.67
N ASP A 339 -3.06 12.03 -2.90
CA ASP A 339 -3.59 11.37 -4.10
C ASP A 339 -5.00 10.81 -3.92
N ILE A 340 -5.88 11.60 -3.29
CA ILE A 340 -7.28 11.25 -3.11
C ILE A 340 -7.96 11.22 -4.48
N GLY A 341 -8.72 10.17 -4.77
CA GLY A 341 -9.52 10.10 -5.99
C GLY A 341 -10.78 9.27 -5.82
N GLY A 342 -11.69 9.39 -6.79
CA GLY A 342 -13.07 8.95 -6.67
C GLY A 342 -14.00 10.13 -6.42
N LEU A 343 -15.15 9.87 -5.81
CA LEU A 343 -16.12 10.89 -5.42
C LEU A 343 -15.64 11.61 -4.16
N ILE A 344 -15.71 12.93 -4.20
CA ILE A 344 -15.35 13.83 -3.10
C ILE A 344 -16.53 14.77 -2.89
N VAL A 345 -16.95 14.93 -1.63
CA VAL A 345 -18.01 15.84 -1.22
C VAL A 345 -17.40 16.83 -0.23
N ILE A 346 -17.59 18.12 -0.48
CA ILE A 346 -17.06 19.20 0.34
C ILE A 346 -18.24 19.94 0.98
N ASP A 347 -18.24 20.00 2.30
CA ASP A 347 -19.17 20.76 3.13
C ASP A 347 -18.51 22.09 3.49
N PHE A 348 -18.89 23.15 2.77
CA PHE A 348 -18.40 24.50 3.02
C PHE A 348 -19.24 25.17 4.10
N ILE A 349 -18.67 26.17 4.78
CA ILE A 349 -19.46 27.00 5.69
C ILE A 349 -20.56 27.70 4.88
N ASP A 350 -21.79 27.68 5.39
CA ASP A 350 -22.94 28.30 4.74
C ASP A 350 -22.69 29.77 4.38
N MET A 351 -23.04 30.12 3.15
CA MET A 351 -22.96 31.49 2.62
C MET A 351 -24.33 31.86 2.02
N SER A 352 -24.93 32.94 2.49
CA SER A 352 -26.20 33.47 1.97
C SER A 352 -26.07 34.02 0.55
N SER A 353 -24.97 34.70 0.25
CA SER A 353 -24.73 35.29 -1.06
C SER A 353 -24.34 34.25 -2.11
N LEU A 354 -25.13 34.18 -3.19
CA LEU A 354 -24.81 33.41 -4.40
C LEU A 354 -23.48 33.87 -5.03
N ILE A 355 -23.11 35.14 -4.90
CA ILE A 355 -21.86 35.68 -5.43
C ILE A 355 -20.66 35.04 -4.70
N HIS A 356 -20.76 34.90 -3.37
CA HIS A 356 -19.73 34.24 -2.58
C HIS A 356 -19.60 32.75 -2.91
N GLN A 357 -20.72 32.05 -3.05
CA GLN A 357 -20.74 30.64 -3.50
C GLN A 357 -20.03 30.47 -4.86
N ARG A 358 -20.36 31.31 -5.84
CA ARG A 358 -19.73 31.30 -7.17
C ARG A 358 -18.23 31.61 -7.12
N ALA A 359 -17.83 32.55 -6.28
CA ALA A 359 -16.42 32.89 -6.11
C ALA A 359 -15.61 31.73 -5.50
N VAL A 360 -16.15 31.02 -4.52
CA VAL A 360 -15.53 29.81 -3.94
C VAL A 360 -15.42 28.70 -4.99
N GLU A 361 -16.49 28.43 -5.75
CA GLU A 361 -16.47 27.46 -6.86
C GLU A 361 -15.40 27.79 -7.90
N GLN A 362 -15.30 29.06 -8.30
CA GLN A 362 -14.34 29.51 -9.29
C GLN A 362 -12.91 29.39 -8.77
N ARG A 363 -12.67 29.78 -7.51
CA ARG A 363 -11.37 29.62 -6.86
C ARG A 363 -10.93 28.15 -6.84
N LEU A 364 -11.86 27.24 -6.55
CA LEU A 364 -11.58 25.80 -6.53
C LEU A 364 -11.21 25.31 -7.93
N ARG A 365 -11.97 25.70 -8.96
CA ARG A 365 -11.64 25.39 -10.36
C ARG A 365 -10.23 25.86 -10.71
N ASP A 366 -9.89 27.10 -10.39
CA ASP A 366 -8.59 27.69 -10.73
C ASP A 366 -7.42 26.92 -10.09
N LYS A 367 -7.57 26.51 -8.83
CA LYS A 367 -6.54 25.73 -8.13
C LYS A 367 -6.41 24.29 -8.63
N LEU A 368 -7.50 23.71 -9.13
CA LEU A 368 -7.51 22.35 -9.65
C LEU A 368 -6.97 22.24 -11.08
N ILE A 369 -6.85 23.33 -11.85
CA ILE A 369 -6.25 23.34 -13.20
C ILE A 369 -4.81 22.79 -13.18
N GLN A 370 -4.06 23.04 -12.12
CA GLN A 370 -2.68 22.57 -11.96
C GLN A 370 -2.60 21.05 -11.72
N ASP A 371 -3.68 20.43 -11.24
CA ASP A 371 -3.73 18.99 -10.98
C ASP A 371 -3.59 18.20 -12.28
N LYS A 372 -2.89 17.06 -12.24
CA LYS A 372 -2.75 16.13 -13.36
C LYS A 372 -4.00 15.29 -13.59
N ALA A 373 -4.76 15.02 -12.53
CA ALA A 373 -5.97 14.22 -12.60
C ALA A 373 -7.07 14.96 -13.39
N LYS A 374 -7.87 14.19 -14.14
CA LYS A 374 -9.13 14.72 -14.68
C LYS A 374 -10.09 14.93 -13.51
N ILE A 375 -10.66 16.12 -13.44
CA ILE A 375 -11.58 16.50 -12.37
C ILE A 375 -12.87 17.00 -13.00
N GLN A 376 -14.00 16.58 -12.43
CA GLN A 376 -15.32 17.11 -12.71
C GLN A 376 -15.88 17.72 -11.43
N MET A 377 -16.53 18.86 -11.53
CA MET A 377 -17.00 19.62 -10.37
C MET A 377 -18.38 20.18 -10.67
N ASN A 378 -19.31 19.93 -9.77
CA ASN A 378 -20.65 20.51 -9.81
C ASN A 378 -20.66 21.86 -9.06
N HIS A 379 -21.84 22.47 -9.01
CA HIS A 379 -22.08 23.66 -8.20
C HIS A 379 -22.40 23.27 -6.75
N ILE A 380 -22.29 24.24 -5.83
CA ILE A 380 -22.77 24.09 -4.46
C ILE A 380 -24.27 23.80 -4.52
N SER A 381 -24.66 22.70 -3.90
CA SER A 381 -26.04 22.22 -3.88
C SER A 381 -26.91 23.07 -2.95
N LYS A 382 -28.22 22.83 -2.98
CA LYS A 382 -29.18 23.43 -2.02
C LYS A 382 -28.88 23.07 -0.57
N PHE A 383 -28.14 21.99 -0.33
CA PHE A 383 -27.73 21.54 1.01
C PHE A 383 -26.35 22.08 1.43
N GLY A 384 -25.76 23.04 0.69
CA GLY A 384 -24.42 23.59 1.00
C GLY A 384 -23.24 22.72 0.54
N LEU A 385 -23.52 21.51 0.03
CA LEU A 385 -22.49 20.55 -0.39
C LEU A 385 -22.02 20.79 -1.82
N LEU A 386 -20.71 20.75 -2.04
CA LEU A 386 -20.09 20.69 -3.37
C LEU A 386 -19.64 19.27 -3.70
N GLU A 387 -20.14 18.74 -4.81
CA GLU A 387 -19.77 17.42 -5.31
C GLU A 387 -18.72 17.52 -6.42
N MET A 388 -17.69 16.68 -6.33
CA MET A 388 -16.68 16.58 -7.37
C MET A 388 -16.18 15.14 -7.54
N SER A 389 -15.67 14.82 -8.73
CA SER A 389 -15.00 13.56 -9.02
C SER A 389 -13.56 13.83 -9.45
N ARG A 390 -12.61 13.12 -8.85
CA ARG A 390 -11.18 13.20 -9.22
C ARG A 390 -10.68 11.86 -9.72
N GLN A 391 -10.07 11.84 -10.89
CA GLN A 391 -9.49 10.63 -11.47
C GLN A 391 -8.39 10.06 -10.57
N ARG A 392 -8.50 8.77 -10.22
CA ARG A 392 -7.43 8.04 -9.52
C ARG A 392 -6.25 7.78 -10.48
N ILE A 393 -5.10 8.38 -10.18
CA ILE A 393 -3.87 8.19 -10.96
C ILE A 393 -3.04 7.04 -10.37
N LYS A 394 -2.88 7.03 -9.06
CA LYS A 394 -2.14 6.03 -8.27
C LYS A 394 -2.94 5.72 -7.00
N SER A 395 -2.52 4.67 -6.29
CA SER A 395 -3.03 4.34 -4.96
C SER A 395 -2.82 5.54 -4.02
N SER A 396 -3.83 5.83 -3.20
CA SER A 396 -3.74 6.98 -2.28
C SER A 396 -2.72 6.72 -1.17
N LEU A 397 -2.24 7.79 -0.55
CA LEU A 397 -1.29 7.70 0.58
C LEU A 397 -1.88 6.89 1.76
N ARG A 398 -3.21 6.93 1.95
CA ARG A 398 -3.90 6.08 2.92
C ARG A 398 -3.86 4.59 2.54
N GLU A 399 -4.08 4.26 1.28
CA GLU A 399 -4.07 2.87 0.80
C GLU A 399 -2.66 2.24 0.89
N ASN A 400 -1.59 3.04 0.72
CA ASN A 400 -0.21 2.55 0.74
C ASN A 400 0.41 2.49 2.15
N ASN A 401 0.11 3.47 3.01
CA ASN A 401 0.83 3.65 4.28
C ASN A 401 -0.03 3.37 5.53
N HIS A 402 -1.34 3.12 5.39
CA HIS A 402 -2.22 2.86 6.52
C HIS A 402 -2.81 1.44 6.45
N PHE A 403 -3.03 0.86 7.63
CA PHE A 403 -3.79 -0.38 7.79
C PHE A 403 -5.14 -0.07 8.44
N ILE A 404 -6.11 -0.95 8.22
CA ILE A 404 -7.41 -0.87 8.89
C ILE A 404 -7.16 -1.01 10.40
N CYS A 405 -7.78 -0.13 11.20
CA CYS A 405 -7.63 -0.17 12.66
C CYS A 405 -8.08 -1.54 13.17
N PRO A 406 -7.21 -2.30 13.86
CA PRO A 406 -7.55 -3.65 14.33
C PRO A 406 -8.66 -3.65 15.38
N ARG A 407 -8.92 -2.50 16.01
CA ARG A 407 -9.89 -2.36 17.09
C ARG A 407 -11.30 -2.06 16.59
N CYS A 408 -11.48 -1.05 15.73
CA CYS A 408 -12.80 -0.69 15.21
C CYS A 408 -13.08 -1.27 13.82
N ILE A 409 -12.11 -1.97 13.22
CA ILE A 409 -12.20 -2.58 11.88
C ILE A 409 -12.58 -1.54 10.81
N GLY A 410 -12.19 -0.27 11.04
CA GLY A 410 -12.46 0.84 10.14
C GLY A 410 -13.70 1.68 10.47
N ASN A 411 -14.52 1.28 11.44
CA ASN A 411 -15.75 2.02 11.79
C ASN A 411 -15.49 3.40 12.44
N GLY A 412 -14.29 3.63 12.98
CA GLY A 412 -13.94 4.87 13.70
C GLY A 412 -14.58 5.02 15.08
N THR A 413 -15.58 4.19 15.41
CA THR A 413 -16.26 4.17 16.71
C THR A 413 -16.26 2.77 17.31
N ILE A 414 -16.44 2.69 18.62
CA ILE A 414 -16.52 1.45 19.39
C ILE A 414 -17.75 1.54 20.28
N ARG A 415 -18.52 0.45 20.34
CA ARG A 415 -19.73 0.37 21.16
C ARG A 415 -19.39 0.53 22.65
N ASP A 416 -20.18 1.34 23.36
CA ASP A 416 -20.00 1.56 24.79
C ASP A 416 -20.13 0.25 25.60
N ASN A 417 -19.42 0.17 26.73
CA ASN A 417 -19.33 -0.99 27.61
C ASN A 417 -20.71 -1.47 28.05
N LYS A 418 -21.60 -0.56 28.46
CA LYS A 418 -22.93 -0.91 28.95
C LYS A 418 -23.77 -1.52 27.83
N SER A 419 -23.75 -0.86 26.66
CA SER A 419 -24.50 -1.30 25.48
C SER A 419 -24.00 -2.66 24.96
N LEU A 420 -22.68 -2.87 24.90
CA LEU A 420 -22.09 -4.14 24.50
C LEU A 420 -22.39 -5.25 25.53
N SER A 421 -22.27 -4.96 26.83
CA SER A 421 -22.57 -5.94 27.88
C SER A 421 -24.02 -6.42 27.81
N LEU A 422 -24.98 -5.51 27.61
CA LEU A 422 -26.39 -5.89 27.44
C LEU A 422 -26.61 -6.72 26.16
N SER A 423 -25.87 -6.43 25.09
CA SER A 423 -25.89 -7.25 23.87
C SER A 423 -25.41 -8.68 24.14
N ILE A 424 -24.30 -8.81 24.86
CA ILE A 424 -23.73 -10.10 25.25
C ILE A 424 -24.68 -10.86 26.16
N LEU A 425 -25.32 -10.18 27.12
CA LEU A 425 -26.31 -10.80 28.01
C LEU A 425 -27.48 -11.40 27.23
N ARG A 426 -28.00 -10.70 26.21
CA ARG A 426 -29.07 -11.21 25.33
C ARG A 426 -28.62 -12.43 24.53
N LEU A 427 -27.37 -12.43 24.04
CA LEU A 427 -26.81 -13.59 23.33
C LEU A 427 -26.59 -14.79 24.26
N ILE A 428 -26.15 -14.56 25.50
CA ILE A 428 -26.07 -15.62 26.52
C ILE A 428 -27.46 -16.21 26.77
N GLU A 429 -28.47 -15.35 26.93
CA GLU A 429 -29.86 -15.79 27.09
C GLU A 429 -30.34 -16.61 25.89
N GLU A 430 -30.11 -16.13 24.66
CA GLU A 430 -30.46 -16.86 23.43
C GLU A 430 -29.81 -18.24 23.37
N GLU A 431 -28.50 -18.33 23.62
CA GLU A 431 -27.78 -19.61 23.62
C GLU A 431 -28.26 -20.56 24.72
N SER A 432 -28.64 -20.02 25.90
CA SER A 432 -29.19 -20.82 27.00
C SER A 432 -30.56 -21.41 26.69
N PHE A 433 -31.36 -20.75 25.82
CA PHE A 433 -32.69 -21.21 25.46
C PHE A 433 -32.70 -22.32 24.39
N LYS A 434 -31.61 -22.51 23.65
CA LYS A 434 -31.53 -23.54 22.61
C LYS A 434 -31.62 -24.94 23.24
N ALA A 435 -32.34 -25.85 22.58
CA ALA A 435 -32.52 -27.22 23.06
C ALA A 435 -31.17 -27.95 23.21
N ASN A 436 -31.11 -28.87 24.18
CA ASN A 436 -29.93 -29.65 24.49
C ASN A 436 -28.70 -28.78 24.84
N THR A 437 -28.88 -27.74 25.66
CA THR A 437 -27.79 -26.87 26.13
C THR A 437 -27.48 -27.14 27.59
N LYS A 438 -26.21 -27.41 27.90
CA LYS A 438 -25.71 -27.70 29.25
C LYS A 438 -24.97 -26.50 29.85
N GLU A 439 -24.03 -25.93 29.09
CA GLU A 439 -23.15 -24.84 29.55
C GLU A 439 -23.02 -23.76 28.46
N VAL A 440 -22.95 -22.49 28.86
CA VAL A 440 -22.66 -21.35 27.97
C VAL A 440 -21.46 -20.59 28.52
N TYR A 441 -20.43 -20.40 27.70
CA TYR A 441 -19.21 -19.69 28.05
C TYR A 441 -19.15 -18.38 27.28
N ALA A 442 -19.12 -17.26 27.99
CA ALA A 442 -18.87 -15.93 27.44
C ALA A 442 -17.45 -15.47 27.83
N ILE A 443 -16.53 -15.47 26.87
CA ILE A 443 -15.18 -14.94 27.03
C ILE A 443 -15.21 -13.50 26.56
N VAL A 444 -14.99 -12.57 27.48
CA VAL A 444 -15.24 -11.14 27.26
C VAL A 444 -14.09 -10.29 27.83
N PRO A 445 -13.91 -9.04 27.36
CA PRO A 445 -12.95 -8.12 27.95
C PRO A 445 -13.19 -7.93 29.45
N VAL A 446 -12.14 -7.73 30.23
CA VAL A 446 -12.21 -7.57 31.70
C VAL A 446 -13.27 -6.55 32.14
N LYS A 447 -13.34 -5.38 31.47
CA LYS A 447 -14.34 -4.33 31.78
C LYS A 447 -15.79 -4.80 31.59
N ILE A 448 -16.03 -5.65 30.60
CA ILE A 448 -17.35 -6.21 30.29
C ILE A 448 -17.72 -7.29 31.32
N ALA A 449 -16.79 -8.18 31.65
CA ALA A 449 -16.99 -9.19 32.70
C ALA A 449 -17.34 -8.53 34.04
N LEU A 450 -16.59 -7.50 34.43
CA LEU A 450 -16.87 -6.74 35.65
C LEU A 450 -18.27 -6.12 35.65
N TYR A 451 -18.73 -5.58 34.52
CA TYR A 451 -20.08 -5.02 34.44
C TYR A 451 -21.16 -6.12 34.52
N LEU A 452 -20.98 -7.23 33.80
CA LEU A 452 -21.90 -8.36 33.79
C LEU A 452 -22.02 -9.01 35.18
N LEU A 453 -20.89 -9.35 35.79
CA LEU A 453 -20.83 -10.06 37.07
C LEU A 453 -21.17 -9.19 38.29
N ASN A 454 -21.14 -7.86 38.18
CA ASN A 454 -21.53 -6.98 39.29
C ASN A 454 -22.91 -6.35 39.07
N LYS A 455 -23.08 -5.61 37.97
CA LYS A 455 -24.31 -4.83 37.73
C LYS A 455 -25.43 -5.66 37.09
N LYS A 456 -25.12 -6.79 36.46
CA LYS A 456 -26.10 -7.65 35.75
C LYS A 456 -26.14 -9.08 36.28
N ILE A 457 -25.68 -9.30 37.51
CA ILE A 457 -25.73 -10.62 38.16
C ILE A 457 -27.15 -11.15 38.33
N LYS A 458 -28.11 -10.28 38.70
CA LYS A 458 -29.52 -10.65 38.88
C LYS A 458 -30.13 -11.25 37.59
N PRO A 459 -30.06 -10.57 36.42
CA PRO A 459 -30.45 -11.17 35.15
C PRO A 459 -29.78 -12.50 34.83
N ILE A 460 -28.48 -12.64 35.09
CA ILE A 460 -27.74 -13.89 34.82
C ILE A 460 -28.32 -15.03 35.65
N ASN A 461 -28.52 -14.82 36.96
CA ASN A 461 -29.11 -15.84 37.84
C ASN A 461 -30.53 -16.23 37.42
N ILE A 462 -31.32 -15.28 36.91
CA ILE A 462 -32.65 -15.58 36.36
C ILE A 462 -32.54 -16.50 35.14
N ILE A 463 -31.55 -16.29 34.27
CA ILE A 463 -31.34 -17.14 33.10
C ILE A 463 -30.92 -18.56 33.52
N GLU A 464 -30.02 -18.70 34.50
CA GLU A 464 -29.59 -20.02 35.01
C GLU A 464 -30.73 -20.81 35.66
N ASN A 465 -31.63 -20.12 36.38
CA ASN A 465 -32.73 -20.73 37.12
C ASN A 465 -33.97 -21.08 36.27
N LYS A 466 -33.97 -20.76 34.97
CA LYS A 466 -35.05 -21.17 34.05
C LYS A 466 -35.05 -22.70 33.83
N LYS A 467 -36.16 -23.22 33.29
CA LYS A 467 -36.53 -24.66 33.20
C LYS A 467 -35.43 -25.64 32.73
N ASN A 468 -34.38 -25.19 32.04
CA ASN A 468 -33.32 -26.04 31.47
C ASN A 468 -32.04 -26.16 32.33
N LYS A 469 -31.93 -25.50 33.50
CA LYS A 469 -30.75 -25.53 34.40
C LYS A 469 -29.41 -25.44 33.65
N VAL A 470 -29.24 -24.36 32.88
CA VAL A 470 -28.01 -24.12 32.09
C VAL A 470 -26.99 -23.38 32.95
N GLN A 471 -25.73 -23.83 32.95
CA GLN A 471 -24.64 -23.13 33.64
C GLN A 471 -24.04 -22.04 32.75
N ILE A 472 -23.88 -20.82 33.28
CA ILE A 472 -23.31 -19.68 32.57
C ILE A 472 -21.94 -19.33 33.15
N PHE A 473 -20.91 -19.39 32.31
CA PHE A 473 -19.54 -18.99 32.66
C PHE A 473 -19.17 -17.70 31.96
N ILE A 474 -18.91 -16.64 32.73
CA ILE A 474 -18.38 -15.38 32.19
C ILE A 474 -16.90 -15.30 32.55
N ILE A 475 -16.04 -15.40 31.54
CA ILE A 475 -14.59 -15.48 31.70
C ILE A 475 -13.98 -14.13 31.28
N PRO A 476 -13.38 -13.36 32.21
CA PRO A 476 -12.62 -12.17 31.86
C PRO A 476 -11.33 -12.58 31.13
N ASN A 477 -11.04 -11.94 29.99
CA ASN A 477 -9.78 -12.11 29.26
C ASN A 477 -9.12 -10.74 29.02
N ASN A 478 -7.84 -10.62 29.36
CA ASN A 478 -7.03 -9.42 29.16
C ASN A 478 -6.49 -9.28 27.72
N GLN A 479 -6.43 -10.37 26.96
CA GLN A 479 -5.99 -10.39 25.56
C GLN A 479 -7.09 -9.91 24.60
N ILE A 480 -8.35 -9.88 25.07
CA ILE A 480 -9.50 -9.44 24.28
C ILE A 480 -9.84 -8.00 24.67
N SER A 481 -9.96 -7.14 23.66
CA SER A 481 -10.33 -5.74 23.83
C SER A 481 -11.66 -5.45 23.15
N ILE A 482 -12.39 -4.45 23.62
CA ILE A 482 -13.66 -4.04 23.02
C ILE A 482 -13.39 -3.56 21.58
N PRO A 483 -14.14 -4.06 20.58
CA PRO A 483 -15.46 -4.71 20.67
C PRO A 483 -15.48 -6.25 20.68
N ASP A 484 -14.34 -6.92 20.69
CA ASP A 484 -14.27 -8.39 20.53
C ASP A 484 -14.82 -9.14 21.75
N TYR A 485 -15.51 -10.26 21.51
CA TYR A 485 -15.97 -11.23 22.51
C TYR A 485 -16.26 -12.57 21.82
N SER A 486 -16.34 -13.66 22.59
CA SER A 486 -16.75 -14.97 22.07
C SER A 486 -17.72 -15.66 23.01
N ILE A 487 -18.81 -16.20 22.45
CA ILE A 487 -19.79 -17.00 23.18
C ILE A 487 -19.76 -18.43 22.63
N LEU A 488 -19.62 -19.41 23.51
CA LEU A 488 -19.51 -20.83 23.18
C LEU A 488 -20.60 -21.59 23.92
N ARG A 489 -21.38 -22.39 23.19
CA ARG A 489 -22.42 -23.26 23.75
C ARG A 489 -21.94 -24.72 23.80
N ILE A 490 -22.28 -25.41 24.88
CA ILE A 490 -21.98 -26.84 25.07
C ILE A 490 -23.27 -27.60 25.27
N CYS A 491 -23.45 -28.66 24.48
CA CYS A 491 -24.61 -29.52 24.54
C CYS A 491 -24.42 -30.72 25.47
N HIS A 492 -25.51 -31.34 25.94
CA HIS A 492 -25.40 -32.59 26.70
C HIS A 492 -24.79 -33.69 25.81
N GLY A 493 -23.92 -34.51 26.41
CA GLY A 493 -23.20 -35.58 25.73
C GLY A 493 -21.92 -35.19 24.98
N LYS A 494 -21.53 -33.90 24.95
CA LYS A 494 -20.23 -33.46 24.39
C LYS A 494 -19.23 -33.14 25.51
N ASP A 495 -18.06 -33.79 25.46
CA ASP A 495 -17.01 -33.68 26.49
C ASP A 495 -16.31 -32.31 26.55
N LYS A 496 -15.90 -31.93 27.77
CA LYS A 496 -15.11 -30.72 28.12
C LYS A 496 -13.73 -30.63 27.46
N LYS A 497 -13.22 -31.69 26.82
CA LYS A 497 -11.93 -31.69 26.11
C LYS A 497 -11.86 -30.66 24.97
N ILE A 498 -13.00 -30.30 24.38
CA ILE A 498 -13.07 -29.25 23.34
C ILE A 498 -12.78 -27.88 23.95
N ILE A 499 -13.24 -27.59 25.17
CA ILE A 499 -13.05 -26.30 25.86
C ILE A 499 -11.58 -26.04 26.13
N ASN A 500 -10.84 -27.01 26.67
CA ASN A 500 -9.40 -26.84 26.87
C ASN A 500 -8.67 -26.66 25.56
N SER A 501 -9.18 -27.12 24.41
CA SER A 501 -8.59 -26.84 23.11
C SER A 501 -9.05 -25.52 22.50
N SER A 502 -10.28 -25.06 22.76
CA SER A 502 -10.86 -23.82 22.22
C SER A 502 -10.47 -22.61 23.04
N VAL A 503 -10.51 -22.72 24.37
CA VAL A 503 -9.99 -21.74 25.32
C VAL A 503 -8.47 -21.65 25.16
N THR A 504 -7.72 -22.77 25.05
CA THR A 504 -6.29 -22.67 24.71
C THR A 504 -6.02 -22.27 23.26
N LYS A 505 -6.90 -22.55 22.28
CA LYS A 505 -6.80 -21.98 20.93
C LYS A 505 -7.05 -20.49 20.97
N ILE A 506 -7.97 -19.98 21.78
CA ILE A 506 -8.20 -18.55 22.00
C ILE A 506 -6.99 -17.92 22.71
N TYR A 507 -6.34 -18.63 23.65
CA TYR A 507 -5.04 -18.23 24.20
C TYR A 507 -3.86 -18.36 23.21
N ASN A 508 -3.99 -19.11 22.11
CA ASN A 508 -2.91 -19.37 21.14
C ASN A 508 -3.13 -18.78 19.73
N PHE A 509 -4.31 -18.23 19.40
CA PHE A 509 -4.63 -17.89 18.01
C PHE A 509 -4.09 -16.55 17.54
N ASN A 510 -3.61 -15.68 18.43
CA ASN A 510 -3.05 -14.39 18.02
C ASN A 510 -1.52 -14.27 18.11
N TYR A 511 -0.79 -15.34 18.42
CA TYR A 511 0.68 -15.30 18.44
C TYR A 511 1.37 -16.28 17.49
N LYS A 512 0.66 -17.21 16.86
CA LYS A 512 1.31 -18.23 16.01
C LYS A 512 1.50 -17.84 14.54
N PHE A 513 0.68 -16.96 13.97
CA PHE A 513 0.81 -16.64 12.54
C PHE A 513 1.80 -15.52 12.23
N ASP A 514 2.01 -14.57 13.14
CA ASP A 514 3.00 -13.51 12.93
C ASP A 514 4.37 -13.86 13.50
N TYR A 515 4.48 -14.55 14.65
CA TYR A 515 5.78 -14.89 15.22
C TYR A 515 6.55 -15.90 14.37
N TYR A 516 5.92 -16.98 13.90
CA TYR A 516 6.60 -17.96 13.04
C TYR A 516 6.90 -17.41 11.65
N LYS A 517 6.08 -16.48 11.13
CA LYS A 517 6.32 -15.78 9.88
C LYS A 517 7.43 -14.73 10.01
N TYR A 518 7.47 -13.98 11.12
CA TYR A 518 8.58 -13.07 11.46
C TYR A 518 9.87 -13.82 11.71
N MET A 519 9.83 -14.94 12.45
CA MET A 519 10.99 -15.79 12.70
C MET A 519 11.48 -16.47 11.43
N TYR A 520 10.58 -16.95 10.57
CA TYR A 520 10.94 -17.47 9.26
C TYR A 520 11.53 -16.39 8.35
N LEU A 521 10.98 -15.18 8.31
CA LEU A 521 11.52 -14.05 7.54
C LEU A 521 12.84 -13.53 8.11
N PHE A 522 13.00 -13.51 9.43
CA PHE A 522 14.22 -13.14 10.15
C PHE A 522 15.34 -14.15 9.93
N PHE A 523 15.05 -15.45 10.05
CA PHE A 523 16.01 -16.51 9.73
C PHE A 523 16.33 -16.57 8.24
N LYS A 524 15.35 -16.37 7.35
CA LYS A 524 15.58 -16.33 5.89
C LYS A 524 16.44 -15.13 5.49
N LYS A 525 16.22 -13.93 6.06
CA LYS A 525 17.09 -12.75 5.85
C LYS A 525 18.50 -12.95 6.40
N ASN A 526 18.64 -13.59 7.57
CA ASN A 526 19.95 -13.81 8.19
C ASN A 526 20.74 -14.98 7.56
N LEU A 527 20.07 -16.00 7.02
CA LEU A 527 20.70 -17.08 6.23
C LEU A 527 21.15 -16.60 4.86
N ILE A 528 20.41 -15.68 4.22
CA ILE A 528 20.81 -15.06 2.94
C ILE A 528 21.98 -14.09 3.16
N LYS A 529 21.95 -13.28 4.23
CA LYS A 529 23.12 -12.44 4.61
C LYS A 529 24.37 -13.26 4.96
N LYS A 530 24.22 -14.45 5.57
CA LYS A 530 25.38 -15.34 5.82
C LYS A 530 25.91 -16.01 4.55
N LYS A 531 25.09 -16.24 3.52
CA LYS A 531 25.57 -16.74 2.23
C LYS A 531 26.32 -15.68 1.42
N GLU A 532 25.94 -14.41 1.52
CA GLU A 532 26.65 -13.30 0.85
C GLU A 532 27.91 -12.86 1.60
N LEU A 533 27.96 -12.97 2.94
CA LEU A 533 29.19 -12.69 3.72
C LEU A 533 30.21 -13.83 3.77
N LEU A 534 29.87 -15.03 3.30
CA LEU A 534 30.78 -16.19 3.25
C LEU A 534 31.49 -16.38 1.91
N ILE A 535 31.21 -15.55 0.90
CA ILE A 535 31.88 -15.61 -0.40
C ILE A 535 33.12 -14.69 -0.47
N ASP A 536 33.25 -13.69 0.41
CA ASP A 536 34.34 -12.70 0.29
C ASP A 536 35.47 -12.78 1.32
N ASN A 537 35.55 -13.84 2.13
CA ASN A 537 36.72 -14.02 3.02
C ASN A 537 37.08 -15.50 3.22
N GLN A 538 37.44 -16.16 2.13
CA GLN A 538 38.32 -17.33 2.19
C GLN A 538 39.75 -16.85 1.95
N ASN A 539 40.48 -16.56 3.02
CA ASN A 539 41.87 -16.95 3.23
C ASN A 539 42.46 -16.29 4.49
N LYS A 540 43.22 -17.09 5.25
CA LYS A 540 43.98 -16.75 6.48
C LYS A 540 43.19 -16.69 7.80
N ILE A 541 43.07 -17.85 8.44
CA ILE A 541 43.71 -18.20 9.72
C ILE A 541 43.07 -19.51 10.21
N LEU A 542 43.69 -20.61 9.81
CA LEU A 542 43.48 -21.92 10.40
C LEU A 542 44.32 -22.06 11.67
N LYS A 543 43.77 -22.79 12.65
CA LYS A 543 44.42 -23.39 13.84
C LYS A 543 44.55 -22.52 15.10
N LYS A 544 43.53 -22.63 15.96
CA LYS A 544 43.61 -23.08 17.38
C LYS A 544 42.30 -22.71 18.09
N ASN A 545 41.33 -23.63 18.11
CA ASN A 545 40.26 -23.60 19.12
C ASN A 545 39.50 -24.92 19.14
N LYS A 546 39.53 -25.64 20.28
CA LYS A 546 38.79 -26.90 20.52
C LYS A 546 37.26 -26.74 20.34
N ILE A 547 36.76 -25.51 20.40
CA ILE A 547 35.34 -25.16 20.20
C ILE A 547 34.90 -25.35 18.73
N PHE A 548 35.79 -25.18 17.76
CA PHE A 548 35.44 -25.27 16.33
C PHE A 548 35.23 -26.73 15.87
N ASN A 549 36.00 -27.68 16.43
CA ASN A 549 35.82 -29.12 16.17
C ASN A 549 34.52 -29.68 16.77
N PHE A 550 33.98 -29.05 17.82
CA PHE A 550 32.69 -29.43 18.40
C PHE A 550 31.51 -29.01 17.50
N PHE A 551 31.59 -27.81 16.91
CA PHE A 551 30.59 -27.32 15.95
C PHE A 551 30.64 -28.05 14.60
N LEU A 552 31.82 -28.49 14.14
CA LEU A 552 31.95 -29.33 12.94
C LEU A 552 31.28 -30.71 13.11
N LYS A 553 31.39 -31.34 14.29
CA LYS A 553 30.68 -32.60 14.58
C LYS A 553 29.16 -32.44 14.58
N ILE A 554 28.64 -31.31 15.03
CA ILE A 554 27.18 -31.03 15.02
C ILE A 554 26.68 -30.79 13.59
N ASN A 555 27.44 -30.09 12.75
CA ASN A 555 27.05 -29.85 11.35
C ASN A 555 27.09 -31.13 10.47
N ILE A 556 27.99 -32.07 10.75
CA ILE A 556 28.06 -33.35 10.02
C ILE A 556 26.86 -34.26 10.35
N ILE A 557 26.35 -34.22 11.57
CA ILE A 557 25.19 -35.02 12.00
C ILE A 557 23.87 -34.48 11.41
N ILE A 558 23.79 -33.18 11.12
CA ILE A 558 22.58 -32.54 10.59
C ILE A 558 22.49 -32.65 9.06
N ASN A 559 23.61 -32.82 8.36
CA ASN A 559 23.63 -32.77 6.88
C ASN A 559 23.46 -34.11 6.15
N ASN A 560 23.46 -35.26 6.83
CA ASN A 560 23.28 -36.54 6.14
C ASN A 560 21.86 -37.12 6.31
N ASN A 561 21.11 -37.12 5.21
CA ASN A 561 20.01 -38.02 4.86
C ASN A 561 18.62 -37.91 5.51
N PHE A 562 18.28 -36.82 6.21
CA PHE A 562 16.91 -36.67 6.75
C PHE A 562 16.00 -35.72 5.94
N ILE A 563 16.53 -34.60 5.45
CA ILE A 563 15.70 -33.56 4.78
C ILE A 563 15.34 -33.97 3.34
N GLN A 564 16.20 -34.75 2.68
CA GLN A 564 15.96 -35.23 1.30
C GLN A 564 14.97 -36.41 1.21
N LYS A 565 14.85 -37.23 2.26
CA LYS A 565 13.88 -38.34 2.30
C LYS A 565 12.45 -37.91 2.60
N ILE A 566 12.26 -36.79 3.30
CA ILE A 566 10.93 -36.26 3.63
C ILE A 566 10.27 -35.55 2.44
N PHE A 567 11.07 -35.04 1.48
CA PHE A 567 10.55 -34.23 0.38
C PHE A 567 10.07 -35.02 -0.86
N ASN A 568 10.24 -36.35 -0.90
CA ASN A 568 9.99 -37.16 -2.10
C ASN A 568 8.79 -38.13 -2.06
N TYR A 569 7.85 -38.01 -1.12
CA TYR A 569 6.58 -38.75 -1.21
C TYR A 569 5.38 -37.81 -1.36
N LYS A 570 4.92 -37.67 -2.61
CA LYS A 570 3.65 -37.04 -3.00
C LYS A 570 2.55 -38.10 -2.97
N LEU A 571 1.44 -37.77 -2.30
CA LEU A 571 0.06 -38.26 -2.49
C LEU A 571 -0.24 -39.78 -2.40
N ASN A 572 -1.27 -40.05 -1.58
CA ASN A 572 -2.21 -41.18 -1.61
C ASN A 572 -1.95 -42.43 -0.74
N TYR A 573 -3.00 -42.73 0.05
CA TYR A 573 -3.44 -44.01 0.60
C TYR A 573 -2.79 -44.60 1.88
N ILE A 574 -3.65 -44.63 2.93
CA ILE A 574 -3.98 -45.74 3.84
C ILE A 574 -2.87 -46.33 4.76
N LYS A 575 -3.21 -46.38 6.07
CA LYS A 575 -2.75 -47.25 7.16
C LYS A 575 -1.27 -47.69 7.15
N LEU A 576 -0.52 -47.34 8.20
CA LEU A 576 0.06 -48.33 9.13
C LEU A 576 0.86 -47.66 10.25
N ASN A 577 0.72 -48.26 11.44
CA ASN A 577 1.48 -48.06 12.66
C ASN A 577 3.00 -47.95 12.42
N PHE A 578 3.56 -46.74 12.54
CA PHE A 578 5.00 -46.56 12.76
C PHE A 578 5.25 -45.92 14.13
N ASN A 579 6.16 -46.54 14.89
CA ASN A 579 6.25 -46.53 16.34
C ASN A 579 6.28 -45.14 17.01
N LYS A 580 5.15 -44.81 17.66
CA LYS A 580 4.98 -43.68 18.60
C LYS A 580 6.09 -43.59 19.66
N ARG A 581 6.62 -44.75 20.09
CA ARG A 581 7.74 -44.86 21.05
C ARG A 581 9.06 -44.25 20.57
N ILE A 582 9.34 -44.25 19.25
CA ILE A 582 10.59 -43.68 18.73
C ILE A 582 10.51 -42.16 18.70
N ILE A 583 9.35 -41.62 18.29
CA ILE A 583 9.10 -40.18 18.29
C ILE A 583 9.11 -39.64 19.73
N ASP A 584 8.46 -40.34 20.66
CA ASP A 584 8.46 -39.97 22.08
C ASP A 584 9.88 -40.02 22.69
N PHE A 585 10.69 -41.03 22.36
CA PHE A 585 12.09 -41.13 22.81
C PHE A 585 12.97 -39.96 22.33
N TYR A 586 12.83 -39.54 21.08
CA TYR A 586 13.62 -38.42 20.54
C TYR A 586 13.13 -37.06 21.04
N ILE A 587 11.83 -36.89 21.29
CA ILE A 587 11.27 -35.68 21.90
C ILE A 587 11.74 -35.54 23.35
N GLN A 588 11.75 -36.64 24.12
CA GLN A 588 12.22 -36.65 25.50
C GLN A 588 13.71 -36.34 25.60
N LYS A 589 14.52 -36.81 24.66
CA LYS A 589 15.95 -36.50 24.57
C LYS A 589 16.20 -35.03 24.24
N TYR A 590 15.44 -34.44 23.32
CA TYR A 590 15.52 -33.00 23.01
C TYR A 590 15.05 -32.12 24.17
N PHE A 591 14.00 -32.54 24.89
CA PHE A 591 13.53 -31.85 26.10
C PHE A 591 14.60 -31.84 27.21
N ASN A 592 15.31 -32.96 27.41
CA ASN A 592 16.39 -33.04 28.40
C ASN A 592 17.60 -32.16 28.04
N TYR A 593 17.92 -31.99 26.74
CA TYR A 593 18.96 -31.04 26.31
C TYR A 593 18.54 -29.58 26.53
N PHE A 594 17.26 -29.26 26.29
CA PHE A 594 16.72 -27.93 26.54
C PHE A 594 16.68 -27.59 28.04
N TYR A 595 16.33 -28.56 28.89
CA TYR A 595 16.36 -28.41 30.35
C TYR A 595 17.78 -28.24 30.89
N LYS A 596 18.76 -29.01 30.37
CA LYS A 596 20.19 -28.80 30.71
C LYS A 596 20.70 -27.44 30.26
N PHE A 597 20.22 -26.92 29.13
CA PHE A 597 20.56 -25.59 28.64
C PHE A 597 19.95 -24.48 29.51
N LEU A 598 18.69 -24.63 29.93
CA LEU A 598 18.02 -23.73 30.88
C LEU A 598 18.67 -23.78 32.27
N TYR A 599 19.04 -24.96 32.76
CA TYR A 599 19.77 -25.15 34.01
C TYR A 599 21.17 -24.52 33.95
N PHE A 600 21.84 -24.61 32.80
CA PHE A 600 23.12 -23.94 32.55
C PHE A 600 22.99 -22.41 32.52
N ILE A 601 21.90 -21.89 31.96
CA ILE A 601 21.58 -20.45 31.96
C ILE A 601 21.22 -19.96 33.38
N ASN A 602 20.49 -20.76 34.16
CA ASN A 602 20.17 -20.44 35.55
C ASN A 602 21.40 -20.51 36.48
N ASN A 603 22.35 -21.43 36.23
CA ASN A 603 23.59 -21.47 37.02
C ASN A 603 24.59 -20.37 36.63
N MET A 604 24.48 -19.81 35.41
CA MET A 604 25.20 -18.59 35.00
C MET A 604 24.66 -17.32 35.66
N SER A 605 23.43 -17.32 36.21
CA SER A 605 22.86 -16.15 36.88
C SER A 605 23.27 -16.02 38.35
N LEU A 606 23.97 -17.01 38.92
CA LEU A 606 24.27 -17.04 40.37
C LEU A 606 25.75 -16.93 40.76
N ASN A 607 26.71 -16.85 39.84
CA ASN A 607 28.08 -16.47 40.19
C ASN A 607 28.85 -16.03 38.94
N TYR A 608 29.24 -14.75 38.85
CA TYR A 608 30.59 -14.26 38.47
C TYR A 608 30.59 -12.75 38.07
N LYS A 609 31.29 -11.97 38.91
CA LYS A 609 31.90 -10.63 38.74
C LYS A 609 31.54 -9.78 37.49
N PHE A 610 30.63 -8.82 37.69
CA PHE A 610 30.26 -7.72 36.78
C PHE A 610 31.34 -6.62 36.56
N ASN A 611 32.58 -6.82 37.03
CA ASN A 611 33.60 -5.79 37.12
C ASN A 611 34.73 -5.86 36.07
N LYS A 612 34.65 -6.71 35.04
CA LYS A 612 35.70 -6.81 33.99
C LYS A 612 35.25 -6.45 32.55
N ILE A 613 34.14 -5.73 32.40
CA ILE A 613 33.68 -5.25 31.09
C ILE A 613 33.90 -3.73 31.01
N ASN A 614 34.96 -3.30 30.33
CA ASN A 614 35.33 -1.88 30.13
C ASN A 614 34.53 -1.18 29.01
N ASN A 615 33.58 -1.85 28.38
CA ASN A 615 32.82 -1.28 27.26
C ASN A 615 31.36 -0.96 27.67
N PHE A 616 31.09 0.33 27.89
CA PHE A 616 29.86 0.88 28.45
C PHE A 616 28.61 0.54 27.62
N GLN A 617 28.72 0.46 26.29
CA GLN A 617 27.61 0.11 25.39
C GLN A 617 27.18 -1.36 25.51
N ILE A 618 28.12 -2.27 25.79
CA ILE A 618 27.84 -3.71 25.94
C ILE A 618 27.15 -3.96 27.28
N LYS A 619 27.60 -3.27 28.34
CA LYS A 619 26.95 -3.27 29.66
C LYS A 619 25.51 -2.77 29.58
N LYS A 620 25.26 -1.68 28.84
CA LYS A 620 23.92 -1.11 28.63
C LYS A 620 22.99 -2.04 27.84
N LYS A 621 23.49 -2.70 26.78
CA LYS A 621 22.72 -3.67 25.99
C LYS A 621 22.36 -4.93 26.78
N LEU A 622 23.27 -5.42 27.62
CA LEU A 622 23.01 -6.56 28.50
C LEU A 622 22.01 -6.22 29.62
N LEU A 623 22.10 -5.03 30.22
CA LEU A 623 21.12 -4.56 31.20
C LEU A 623 19.71 -4.43 30.59
N ILE A 624 19.59 -3.89 29.37
CA ILE A 624 18.32 -3.79 28.65
C ILE A 624 17.77 -5.19 28.33
N PHE A 625 18.63 -6.12 27.92
CA PHE A 625 18.24 -7.50 27.63
C PHE A 625 17.73 -8.24 28.88
N PHE A 626 18.37 -8.06 30.03
CA PHE A 626 17.92 -8.63 31.31
C PHE A 626 16.65 -7.95 31.86
N TYR A 627 16.49 -6.63 31.65
CA TYR A 627 15.28 -5.90 32.03
C TYR A 627 14.06 -6.37 31.22
N LEU A 628 14.24 -6.58 29.91
CA LEU A 628 13.21 -7.13 29.01
C LEU A 628 12.85 -8.59 29.31
N LEU A 629 13.79 -9.38 29.84
CA LEU A 629 13.52 -10.75 30.28
C LEU A 629 12.78 -10.80 31.62
N LYS A 630 13.02 -9.84 32.52
CA LYS A 630 12.33 -9.74 33.81
C LYS A 630 10.88 -9.27 33.67
N GLU A 631 10.61 -8.32 32.77
CA GLU A 631 9.24 -7.87 32.48
C GLU A 631 8.36 -8.93 31.81
N ASN A 632 8.97 -9.89 31.08
CA ASN A 632 8.26 -10.98 30.42
C ASN A 632 7.95 -12.19 31.32
N HIS A 633 8.47 -12.22 32.56
CA HIS A 633 8.15 -13.27 33.53
C HIS A 633 7.14 -12.83 34.61
N GLN A 634 6.71 -11.56 34.62
CA GLN A 634 5.71 -11.04 35.57
C GLN A 634 4.41 -10.52 34.90
N LYS A 635 4.10 -10.95 33.67
CA LYS A 635 2.81 -10.65 33.01
C LYS A 635 2.11 -11.89 32.50
#